data_AF-A0AAD1NUY3-F1
#
_entry.id   AF-A0AAD1NUY3-F1
#
_cell.length_a   1.000
_cell.length_b   1.000
_cell.length_c   1.000
_cell.angle_alpha   90.00
_cell.angle_beta   90.00
_cell.angle_gamma   90.00
#
_symmetry.space_group_name_H-M   'P 1'
#
loop_
_entity.id
_entity.type
_entity.pdbx_description
1 polymer ?
#
loop_
_entity_poly.entity_id
_entity_poly.type
_entity_poly.pdbx_seq_one_letter_code
_entity_poly.pdbx_strand_id
1 'polypeptide(L)'
;MALWLVLLALLGVGVATLHGNYDDSFTIPGAPSQVAWDKLRVAFPHSSALSANVVVTVPGGTDVSSKPIRSRIEKGVGELKDLTLVTGVTSPWNKYVTGMVNKDHTAAVIQVELGQNSSVTFPDSGRHDLIRVGNEIQSDLPSGSHVYVGGQAFEATLPSLSITEVIGVGVALVILSVTLGSLVAAGMPIVTAVLGVGVTYSGMAILTRFTTVNSVTPMLAVMLGLAVGIDYALFILSRHRDQLRDGAEVQESAARAVATSGSAVVFAGTTVVIALIGLAIARIPFLTVMGVFAAIGVALAVVIALTMLPAFMGLMGERLRPRKSREARVEVPDGTTAKSARNTNRIATATGKVDDAEDKTVGKGEHPGGIFGWWVRTVTRVPLATILVVVVGLGALAIPMKDLRLSLPTAAELPASNTARQTYDVLEQKFGPGFNGPVIVTADVVSSHGPMRIVNGLKADIEKIPGVDTVALAVPNRDADTAMIQVLPTTGPADEATNDLVRVLRDHEAQWRDTYGVDTAVTGLTAIKLDVSQRLGAALVPFGILVVGLCLVLLTVVFRSIAVPVKATIGYLLSVLAAFGVCQIVFNRGLGLQLVNLDRPVPIISFMPIVVMGILFGLAMDYEVFLVSRMREEYVHTSDAKGAVTRGFIGSGKVVTAAAVIMVSVFIFFIPEGMNAIKEMALALTVGIVADAFLVRMTLVPAVMALLGDKAWWLPGWLDRCLPRLDIEGEGIAHEEKLAAWPTSDHTEALHAEGIGVDGLFEGLDLHVEPCQVQAIVGSQSSVSAVLLAVGGRLPLDYGRMRSGGLLLPERASRVRRVAWFLDSSSPNFVEDLEAAMKAVTHPPRRFGRPPRLFLIDHADRIVDPTTRDLLKSLAREVGDAAVILGAQRRGRIDWLCPQTTHDLTETQLEPSLGGAR
;
A
#
# COMPACT_ATOMS: atom_id res chain seq x y z
N MET A 1 -6.18 24.11 3.47
CA MET A 1 -5.55 24.06 4.81
C MET A 1 -6.55 24.29 5.95
N ALA A 2 -7.23 25.44 6.02
CA ALA A 2 -8.20 25.73 7.09
C ALA A 2 -9.28 24.62 7.25
N LEU A 3 -9.83 24.11 6.15
CA LEU A 3 -10.79 23.00 6.17
C LEU A 3 -10.26 21.75 6.89
N TRP A 4 -9.00 21.37 6.68
CA TRP A 4 -8.38 20.21 7.33
C TRP A 4 -8.15 20.43 8.83
N LEU A 5 -7.76 21.64 9.23
CA LEU A 5 -7.60 22.00 10.64
C LEU A 5 -8.94 22.02 11.36
N VAL A 6 -9.99 22.55 10.73
CA VAL A 6 -11.36 22.53 11.25
C VAL A 6 -11.86 21.09 11.34
N LEU A 7 -11.64 20.27 10.32
CA LEU A 7 -12.00 18.85 10.35
C LEU A 7 -11.30 18.12 11.50
N LEU A 8 -10.00 18.33 11.70
CA LEU A 8 -9.27 17.72 12.81
C LEU A 8 -9.83 18.17 14.17
N ALA A 9 -10.16 19.46 14.33
CA ALA A 9 -10.77 19.96 15.56
C ALA A 9 -12.17 19.34 15.80
N LEU A 10 -13.00 19.25 14.75
CA LEU A 10 -14.33 18.60 14.83
C LEU A 10 -14.21 17.10 15.16
N LEU A 11 -13.25 16.40 14.54
CA LEU A 11 -12.98 15.00 14.85
C LEU A 11 -12.46 14.84 16.28
N GLY A 12 -11.60 15.74 16.77
CA GLY A 12 -11.13 15.74 18.16
C GLY A 12 -12.28 15.87 19.18
N VAL A 13 -13.23 16.77 18.91
CA VAL A 13 -14.47 16.89 19.72
C VAL A 13 -15.32 15.62 19.60
N GLY A 14 -15.41 15.04 18.39
CA GLY A 14 -16.09 13.76 18.16
C GLY A 14 -15.48 12.61 18.97
N VAL A 15 -14.15 12.49 19.02
CA VAL A 15 -13.46 11.46 19.82
C VAL A 15 -13.79 11.62 21.31
N ALA A 16 -13.77 12.84 21.84
CA ALA A 16 -14.07 13.10 23.24
C ALA A 16 -15.51 12.73 23.65
N THR A 17 -16.42 12.61 22.69
CA THR A 17 -17.85 12.34 22.93
C THR A 17 -18.31 10.95 22.48
N LEU A 18 -17.64 10.37 21.48
CA LEU A 18 -18.09 9.17 20.77
C LEU A 18 -17.08 8.01 20.79
N HIS A 19 -15.97 8.09 21.55
CA HIS A 19 -15.04 6.96 21.60
C HIS A 19 -15.71 5.69 22.17
N GLY A 20 -15.48 4.55 21.53
CA GLY A 20 -15.81 3.22 22.05
C GLY A 20 -14.60 2.57 22.72
N ASN A 21 -14.79 1.33 23.17
CA ASN A 21 -13.70 0.51 23.70
C ASN A 21 -13.08 -0.34 22.59
N TYR A 22 -11.78 -0.61 22.70
CA TYR A 22 -11.11 -1.58 21.82
C TYR A 22 -11.42 -3.02 22.28
N ASP A 23 -11.36 -3.96 21.34
CA ASP A 23 -11.56 -5.38 21.61
C ASP A 23 -10.46 -6.21 20.93
N ASP A 24 -9.68 -6.90 21.75
CA ASP A 24 -8.57 -7.74 21.32
C ASP A 24 -8.95 -9.23 21.25
N SER A 25 -10.26 -9.54 21.30
CA SER A 25 -10.75 -10.90 21.13
C SER A 25 -10.56 -11.40 19.68
N PHE A 26 -9.85 -12.51 19.53
CA PHE A 26 -9.67 -13.18 18.23
C PHE A 26 -10.83 -14.16 18.00
N THR A 27 -11.91 -13.70 17.36
CA THR A 27 -13.06 -14.54 17.03
C THR A 27 -13.02 -15.02 15.59
N ILE A 28 -13.36 -16.28 15.38
CA ILE A 28 -13.50 -16.88 14.07
C ILE A 28 -14.84 -17.61 13.97
N PRO A 29 -15.82 -17.02 13.27
CA PRO A 29 -17.12 -17.65 13.07
C PRO A 29 -16.98 -19.04 12.43
N GLY A 30 -17.69 -20.00 13.02
CA GLY A 30 -17.74 -21.39 12.55
C GLY A 30 -16.45 -22.20 12.76
N ALA A 31 -15.48 -21.73 13.55
CA ALA A 31 -14.36 -22.59 13.97
C ALA A 31 -14.85 -23.61 15.01
N PRO A 32 -14.42 -24.89 14.96
CA PRO A 32 -14.85 -25.91 15.92
C PRO A 32 -14.62 -25.49 17.37
N SER A 33 -13.44 -24.95 17.69
CA SER A 33 -13.15 -24.45 19.04
C SER A 33 -14.02 -23.27 19.46
N GLN A 34 -14.36 -22.37 18.53
CA GLN A 34 -15.24 -21.23 18.79
C GLN A 34 -16.69 -21.67 19.04
N VAL A 35 -17.21 -22.60 18.25
CA VAL A 35 -18.56 -23.15 18.45
C VAL A 35 -18.64 -23.85 19.81
N ALA A 36 -17.61 -24.62 20.17
CA ALA A 36 -17.52 -25.25 21.48
C ALA A 36 -17.38 -24.22 22.62
N TRP A 37 -16.66 -23.12 22.40
CA TRP A 37 -16.56 -22.02 23.36
C TRP A 37 -17.89 -21.31 23.58
N ASP A 38 -18.64 -21.06 22.50
CA ASP A 38 -19.96 -20.43 22.57
C ASP A 38 -20.98 -21.32 23.32
N LYS A 39 -20.92 -22.65 23.12
CA LYS A 39 -21.68 -23.62 23.92
C LYS A 39 -21.24 -23.63 25.38
N LEU A 40 -19.93 -23.64 25.63
CA LEU A 40 -19.36 -23.60 26.99
C LEU A 40 -19.82 -22.34 27.74
N ARG A 41 -19.91 -21.19 27.08
CA ARG A 41 -20.40 -19.94 27.70
C ARG A 41 -21.85 -20.04 28.18
N VAL A 42 -22.67 -20.86 27.53
CA VAL A 42 -24.06 -21.10 27.96
C VAL A 42 -24.11 -22.14 29.08
N ALA A 43 -23.40 -23.26 28.93
CA ALA A 43 -23.45 -24.38 29.89
C ALA A 43 -22.64 -24.12 31.18
N PHE A 44 -21.53 -23.38 31.07
CA PHE A 44 -20.60 -23.01 32.16
C PHE A 44 -20.21 -21.53 32.09
N PRO A 45 -21.13 -20.58 32.41
CA PRO A 45 -20.86 -19.14 32.28
C PRO A 45 -19.67 -18.64 33.10
N HIS A 46 -19.33 -19.34 34.19
CA HIS A 46 -18.23 -19.02 35.09
C HIS A 46 -16.88 -19.41 34.48
N SER A 47 -16.81 -20.56 33.80
CA SER A 47 -15.57 -21.10 33.21
C SER A 47 -15.18 -20.44 31.88
N SER A 48 -16.10 -19.68 31.26
CA SER A 48 -15.84 -18.87 30.07
C SER A 48 -15.65 -17.38 30.40
N ALA A 49 -15.66 -17.00 31.68
CA ALA A 49 -15.48 -15.62 32.13
C ALA A 49 -14.01 -15.19 32.01
N LEU A 50 -13.78 -13.88 31.99
CA LEU A 50 -12.44 -13.30 32.10
C LEU A 50 -11.83 -13.73 33.42
N SER A 51 -10.62 -14.29 33.39
CA SER A 51 -9.93 -14.76 34.59
C SER A 51 -8.74 -13.88 34.97
N ALA A 52 -8.55 -13.66 36.26
CA ALA A 52 -7.30 -13.21 36.86
C ALA A 52 -6.73 -14.31 37.77
N ASN A 53 -5.41 -14.34 37.91
CA ASN A 53 -4.69 -15.28 38.76
C ASN A 53 -3.95 -14.50 39.85
N VAL A 54 -4.09 -14.93 41.09
CA VAL A 54 -3.27 -14.48 42.21
C VAL A 54 -2.39 -15.63 42.65
N VAL A 55 -1.09 -15.51 42.40
CA VAL A 55 -0.11 -16.57 42.65
C VAL A 55 0.68 -16.21 43.89
N VAL A 56 0.56 -17.04 44.92
CA VAL A 56 1.26 -16.88 46.20
C VAL A 56 2.45 -17.82 46.22
N THR A 57 3.63 -17.29 46.52
CA THR A 57 4.86 -18.07 46.68
C THR A 57 5.44 -17.85 48.08
N VAL A 58 5.91 -18.93 48.71
CA VAL A 58 6.52 -18.91 50.04
C VAL A 58 8.01 -19.32 49.96
N PRO A 59 8.85 -18.86 50.90
CA PRO A 59 10.26 -19.22 50.96
C PRO A 59 10.49 -20.74 51.05
N GLY A 60 11.61 -21.21 50.49
CA GLY A 60 12.01 -22.62 50.56
C GLY A 60 12.10 -23.11 52.01
N GLY A 61 11.48 -24.28 52.27
CA GLY A 61 11.36 -24.85 53.61
C GLY A 61 10.08 -24.48 54.37
N THR A 62 9.24 -23.60 53.80
CA THR A 62 7.92 -23.25 54.35
C THR A 62 6.83 -23.90 53.51
N ASP A 63 5.85 -24.55 54.15
CA ASP A 63 4.70 -25.16 53.48
C ASP A 63 3.55 -24.16 53.35
N VAL A 64 3.14 -23.85 52.12
CA VAL A 64 2.01 -22.96 51.80
C VAL A 64 0.68 -23.48 52.37
N SER A 65 0.57 -24.79 52.59
CA SER A 65 -0.60 -25.47 53.18
C SER A 65 -0.58 -25.53 54.70
N SER A 66 0.46 -24.99 55.36
CA SER A 66 0.50 -24.87 56.81
C SER A 66 -0.68 -24.04 57.32
N LYS A 67 -1.30 -24.46 58.43
CA LYS A 67 -2.50 -23.80 59.01
C LYS A 67 -2.41 -22.26 59.09
N PRO A 68 -1.33 -21.64 59.59
CA PRO A 68 -1.26 -20.17 59.70
C PRO A 68 -1.24 -19.48 58.32
N ILE A 69 -0.54 -20.04 57.34
CA ILE A 69 -0.46 -19.48 55.98
C ILE A 69 -1.77 -19.69 55.24
N ARG A 70 -2.29 -20.92 55.27
CA ARG A 70 -3.58 -21.28 54.66
C ARG A 70 -4.72 -20.40 55.16
N SER A 71 -4.81 -20.15 56.47
CA SER A 71 -5.86 -19.29 57.03
C SER A 71 -5.79 -17.85 56.52
N ARG A 72 -4.58 -17.32 56.27
CA ARG A 72 -4.38 -15.97 55.73
C ARG A 72 -4.74 -15.89 54.26
N ILE A 73 -4.36 -16.90 53.48
CA ILE A 73 -4.72 -17.02 52.06
C ILE A 73 -6.25 -17.17 51.91
N GLU A 74 -6.91 -18.01 52.72
CA GLU A 74 -8.36 -18.16 52.71
C GLU A 74 -9.11 -16.88 53.14
N LYS A 75 -8.53 -16.07 54.05
CA LYS A 75 -9.05 -14.74 54.37
C LYS A 75 -9.01 -13.83 53.13
N GLY A 76 -7.88 -13.79 52.42
CA GLY A 76 -7.75 -13.06 51.17
C GLY A 76 -8.69 -13.56 50.06
N VAL A 77 -8.96 -14.87 49.99
CA VAL A 77 -9.99 -15.43 49.10
C VAL A 77 -11.38 -14.87 49.44
N GLY A 78 -11.69 -14.67 50.72
CA GLY A 78 -12.91 -13.98 51.16
C GLY A 78 -12.96 -12.53 50.69
N GLU A 79 -11.89 -11.78 50.92
CA GLU A 79 -11.78 -10.37 50.51
C GLU A 79 -11.89 -10.21 48.98
N LEU A 80 -11.32 -11.12 48.19
CA LEU A 80 -11.47 -11.14 46.73
C LEU A 80 -12.91 -11.39 46.30
N LYS A 81 -13.67 -12.24 47.01
CA LYS A 81 -15.09 -12.51 46.71
C LYS A 81 -16.00 -11.33 46.98
N ASP A 82 -15.63 -10.47 47.93
CA ASP A 82 -16.40 -9.30 48.31
C ASP A 82 -16.21 -8.12 47.33
N LEU A 83 -15.28 -8.23 46.37
CA LEU A 83 -15.08 -7.24 45.32
C LEU A 83 -16.26 -7.21 44.35
N THR A 84 -16.75 -6.01 44.04
CA THR A 84 -17.95 -5.79 43.21
C THR A 84 -17.83 -6.29 41.77
N LEU A 85 -16.62 -6.35 41.22
CA LEU A 85 -16.34 -6.77 39.85
C LEU A 85 -15.94 -8.26 39.75
N VAL A 86 -15.91 -8.99 40.87
CA VAL A 86 -15.57 -10.41 40.92
C VAL A 86 -16.84 -11.24 40.94
N THR A 87 -16.97 -12.17 40.00
CA THR A 87 -18.13 -13.08 39.90
C THR A 87 -17.91 -14.40 40.62
N GLY A 88 -16.65 -14.78 40.81
CA GLY A 88 -16.28 -16.04 41.42
C GLY A 88 -14.82 -16.07 41.84
N VAL A 89 -14.50 -16.82 42.89
CA VAL A 89 -13.12 -17.06 43.32
C VAL A 89 -12.97 -18.52 43.72
N THR A 90 -11.98 -19.18 43.11
CA THR A 90 -11.62 -20.56 43.40
C THR A 90 -10.41 -20.60 44.31
N SER A 91 -10.60 -21.13 45.53
CA SER A 91 -9.53 -21.36 46.50
C SER A 91 -8.53 -22.41 46.00
N PRO A 92 -7.22 -22.29 46.34
CA PRO A 92 -6.23 -23.31 46.02
C PRO A 92 -6.53 -24.70 46.61
N TRP A 93 -7.34 -24.78 47.67
CA TRP A 93 -7.71 -26.04 48.33
C TRP A 93 -9.16 -26.45 48.05
N ASN A 94 -9.74 -26.02 46.93
CA ASN A 94 -11.06 -26.45 46.51
C ASN A 94 -11.09 -27.97 46.28
N LYS A 95 -12.08 -28.67 46.84
CA LYS A 95 -12.25 -30.13 46.71
C LYS A 95 -12.50 -30.62 45.27
N TYR A 96 -12.90 -29.72 44.36
CA TYR A 96 -13.26 -30.07 42.98
C TYR A 96 -12.18 -29.71 41.96
N VAL A 97 -11.16 -28.96 42.34
CA VAL A 97 -10.09 -28.50 41.43
C VAL A 97 -8.76 -29.01 41.95
N THR A 98 -7.99 -29.67 41.08
CA THR A 98 -6.67 -30.21 41.42
C THR A 98 -5.56 -29.41 40.73
N GLY A 99 -4.34 -29.44 41.27
CA GLY A 99 -3.19 -28.75 40.67
C GLY A 99 -3.05 -27.26 41.01
N MET A 100 -3.86 -26.73 41.92
CA MET A 100 -3.79 -25.31 42.35
C MET A 100 -2.75 -25.05 43.44
N VAL A 101 -2.16 -26.10 44.00
CA VAL A 101 -0.97 -26.07 44.87
C VAL A 101 0.10 -26.90 44.17
N ASN A 102 1.32 -26.37 44.08
CA ASN A 102 2.39 -27.07 43.37
C ASN A 102 2.86 -28.31 44.14
N LYS A 103 3.53 -29.24 43.44
CA LYS A 103 4.02 -30.52 44.00
C LYS A 103 4.94 -30.33 45.21
N ASP A 104 5.71 -29.24 45.24
CA ASP A 104 6.64 -28.92 46.33
C ASP A 104 6.00 -28.17 47.52
N HIS A 105 4.69 -27.87 47.46
CA HIS A 105 3.97 -27.09 48.47
C HIS A 105 4.57 -25.69 48.78
N THR A 106 5.27 -25.10 47.81
CA THR A 106 5.90 -23.77 47.90
C THR A 106 5.12 -22.66 47.17
N ALA A 107 4.10 -23.01 46.40
CA ALA A 107 3.26 -22.06 45.67
C ALA A 107 1.80 -22.50 45.60
N ALA A 108 0.89 -21.53 45.60
CA ALA A 108 -0.55 -21.73 45.47
C ALA A 108 -1.16 -20.69 44.52
N VAL A 109 -2.14 -21.08 43.71
CA VAL A 109 -2.85 -20.21 42.77
C VAL A 109 -4.29 -20.03 43.22
N ILE A 110 -4.71 -18.77 43.35
CA ILE A 110 -6.11 -18.39 43.49
C ILE A 110 -6.58 -17.94 42.10
N GLN A 111 -7.62 -18.59 41.58
CA GLN A 111 -8.27 -18.16 40.34
C GLN A 111 -9.45 -17.25 40.66
N VAL A 112 -9.48 -16.09 40.02
CA VAL A 112 -10.50 -15.05 40.19
C VAL A 112 -11.24 -14.88 38.86
N GLU A 113 -12.56 -14.94 38.90
CA GLU A 113 -13.44 -14.76 37.73
C GLU A 113 -14.03 -13.36 37.76
N LEU A 114 -13.98 -12.65 36.63
CA LEU A 114 -14.29 -11.21 36.51
C LEU A 114 -15.48 -10.95 35.57
N GLY A 115 -16.34 -11.96 35.39
CA GLY A 115 -17.50 -11.92 34.51
C GLY A 115 -17.17 -11.90 33.01
N GLN A 116 -18.18 -11.57 32.19
CA GLN A 116 -18.09 -11.57 30.72
C GLN A 116 -17.54 -10.25 30.18
N ASN A 117 -16.37 -9.84 30.66
CA ASN A 117 -15.64 -8.66 30.19
C ASN A 117 -14.47 -9.08 29.29
N SER A 118 -14.01 -8.20 28.39
CA SER A 118 -12.71 -8.38 27.71
C SER A 118 -11.58 -7.78 28.55
N SER A 119 -10.35 -8.27 28.38
CA SER A 119 -9.16 -7.74 29.05
C SER A 119 -9.01 -6.23 28.88
N VAL A 120 -9.42 -5.68 27.73
CA VAL A 120 -9.36 -4.24 27.42
C VAL A 120 -10.50 -3.44 28.07
N THR A 121 -11.70 -4.01 28.17
CA THR A 121 -12.89 -3.32 28.71
C THR A 121 -12.96 -3.40 30.25
N PHE A 122 -12.19 -4.30 30.87
CA PHE A 122 -12.14 -4.41 32.31
C PHE A 122 -11.59 -3.12 32.95
N PRO A 123 -12.29 -2.51 33.94
CA PRO A 123 -11.89 -1.23 34.51
C PRO A 123 -10.54 -1.26 35.23
N ASP A 124 -9.79 -0.17 35.14
CA ASP A 124 -8.55 0.00 35.91
C ASP A 124 -8.80 -0.04 37.42
N SER A 125 -9.95 0.44 37.90
CA SER A 125 -10.32 0.34 39.31
C SER A 125 -10.36 -1.12 39.77
N GLY A 126 -10.92 -2.03 38.96
CA GLY A 126 -10.95 -3.46 39.25
C GLY A 126 -9.55 -4.08 39.27
N ARG A 127 -8.65 -3.65 38.36
CA ARG A 127 -7.25 -4.10 38.37
C ARG A 127 -6.53 -3.66 39.63
N HIS A 128 -6.71 -2.39 40.03
CA HIS A 128 -6.15 -1.86 41.26
C HIS A 128 -6.70 -2.53 42.51
N ASP A 129 -8.00 -2.89 42.52
CA ASP A 129 -8.63 -3.61 43.63
C ASP A 129 -8.00 -5.00 43.81
N LEU A 130 -7.79 -5.74 42.72
CA LEU A 130 -7.12 -7.05 42.75
C LEU A 130 -5.66 -6.94 43.23
N ILE A 131 -4.92 -5.94 42.75
CA ILE A 131 -3.54 -5.68 43.18
C ILE A 131 -3.51 -5.31 44.67
N ARG A 132 -4.46 -4.47 45.14
CA ARG A 132 -4.55 -4.08 46.54
C ARG A 132 -4.73 -5.29 47.44
N VAL A 133 -5.71 -6.15 47.14
CA VAL A 133 -5.95 -7.37 47.93
C VAL A 133 -4.76 -8.33 47.85
N GLY A 134 -4.10 -8.45 46.68
CA GLY A 134 -2.86 -9.21 46.55
C GLY A 134 -1.73 -8.70 47.46
N ASN A 135 -1.56 -7.38 47.56
CA ASN A 135 -0.59 -6.75 48.45
C ASN A 135 -0.95 -6.93 49.93
N GLU A 136 -2.24 -6.89 50.28
CA GLU A 136 -2.72 -7.18 51.63
C GLU A 136 -2.41 -8.62 52.03
N ILE A 137 -2.70 -9.60 51.15
CA ILE A 137 -2.30 -11.00 51.32
C ILE A 137 -0.78 -11.11 51.53
N GLN A 138 0.02 -10.40 50.74
CA GLN A 138 1.48 -10.42 50.89
C GLN A 138 1.95 -9.87 52.24
N SER A 139 1.35 -8.77 52.70
CA SER A 139 1.69 -8.14 53.98
C SER A 139 1.37 -9.02 55.19
N ASP A 140 0.34 -9.87 55.05
CA ASP A 140 -0.03 -10.85 56.04
C ASP A 140 0.89 -12.09 56.00
N LEU A 141 1.73 -12.30 54.98
CA LEU A 141 2.56 -13.51 54.84
C LEU A 141 3.96 -13.36 55.49
N PRO A 142 4.66 -14.47 55.79
CA PRO A 142 6.03 -14.43 56.31
C PRO A 142 7.00 -13.70 55.37
N SER A 143 8.01 -13.05 55.95
CA SER A 143 9.07 -12.35 55.20
C SER A 143 9.70 -13.25 54.13
N GLY A 144 9.79 -12.75 52.91
CA GLY A 144 10.28 -13.51 51.74
C GLY A 144 9.18 -14.20 50.92
N SER A 145 7.90 -14.07 51.31
CA SER A 145 6.77 -14.49 50.48
C SER A 145 6.45 -13.40 49.45
N HIS A 146 6.06 -13.81 48.24
CA HIS A 146 5.66 -12.90 47.16
C HIS A 146 4.30 -13.29 46.59
N VAL A 147 3.47 -12.27 46.34
CA VAL A 147 2.17 -12.43 45.69
C VAL A 147 2.20 -11.72 44.35
N TYR A 148 1.89 -12.46 43.29
CA TYR A 148 1.80 -11.94 41.93
C TYR A 148 0.34 -11.92 41.50
N VAL A 149 -0.14 -10.77 41.04
CA VAL A 149 -1.51 -10.59 40.54
C VAL A 149 -1.45 -10.35 39.04
N GLY A 150 -2.04 -11.25 38.27
CA GLY A 150 -2.01 -11.20 36.80
C GLY A 150 -3.12 -12.02 36.17
N GLY A 151 -2.83 -12.65 35.03
CA GLY A 151 -3.83 -13.33 34.20
C GLY A 151 -4.44 -12.42 33.14
N GLN A 152 -5.49 -12.91 32.46
CA GLN A 152 -6.04 -12.31 31.24
C GLN A 152 -6.46 -10.84 31.41
N ALA A 153 -6.98 -10.47 32.58
CA ALA A 153 -7.40 -9.09 32.86
C ALA A 153 -6.25 -8.06 32.84
N PHE A 154 -5.00 -8.51 32.95
CA PHE A 154 -3.80 -7.67 32.96
C PHE A 154 -3.00 -7.75 31.64
N GLU A 155 -3.46 -8.55 30.67
CA GLU A 155 -2.78 -8.71 29.38
C GLU A 155 -3.00 -7.52 28.43
N ALA A 156 -4.03 -6.70 28.66
CA ALA A 156 -4.34 -5.57 27.80
C ALA A 156 -3.27 -4.48 27.88
N THR A 157 -2.73 -4.10 26.72
CA THR A 157 -1.83 -2.95 26.59
C THR A 157 -2.54 -1.90 25.73
N LEU A 158 -2.94 -0.78 26.34
CA LEU A 158 -3.59 0.29 25.59
C LEU A 158 -2.57 1.01 24.69
N PRO A 159 -2.94 1.40 23.46
CA PRO A 159 -2.07 2.18 22.60
C PRO A 159 -1.71 3.51 23.27
N SER A 160 -0.41 3.79 23.43
CA SER A 160 0.10 5.08 23.87
C SER A 160 1.16 5.57 22.91
N LEU A 161 1.08 6.84 22.52
CA LEU A 161 2.14 7.48 21.73
C LEU A 161 3.43 7.51 22.56
N SER A 162 4.49 6.96 22.00
CA SER A 162 5.75 6.85 22.71
C SER A 162 6.73 7.97 22.34
N ILE A 163 7.70 8.25 23.22
CA ILE A 163 8.75 9.24 22.96
C ILE A 163 9.59 8.85 21.73
N THR A 164 9.78 7.55 21.47
CA THR A 164 10.49 7.06 20.28
C THR A 164 9.83 7.43 18.97
N GLU A 165 8.50 7.54 18.91
CA GLU A 165 7.79 7.98 17.70
C GLU A 165 8.14 9.43 17.37
N VAL A 166 8.20 10.29 18.39
CA VAL A 166 8.61 11.70 18.25
C VAL A 166 10.07 11.80 17.80
N ILE A 167 10.94 10.95 18.36
CA ILE A 167 12.34 10.87 17.92
C ILE A 167 12.43 10.42 16.46
N GLY A 168 11.63 9.43 16.05
CA GLY A 168 11.59 8.95 14.67
C GLY A 168 11.17 10.03 13.68
N VAL A 169 10.15 10.82 14.03
CA VAL A 169 9.75 12.01 13.24
C VAL A 169 10.88 13.05 13.21
N GLY A 170 11.59 13.27 14.33
CA GLY A 170 12.75 14.15 14.39
C GLY A 170 13.90 13.70 13.47
N VAL A 171 14.19 12.40 13.41
CA VAL A 171 15.21 11.85 12.50
C VAL A 171 14.76 11.95 11.04
N ALA A 172 13.48 11.66 10.76
CA ALA A 172 12.92 11.90 9.43
C ALA A 172 13.09 13.37 9.00
N LEU A 173 12.91 14.33 9.92
CA LEU A 173 13.13 15.76 9.65
C LEU A 173 14.58 16.04 9.28
N VAL A 174 15.54 15.44 9.98
CA VAL A 174 16.98 15.59 9.68
C VAL A 174 17.29 15.04 8.28
N ILE A 175 16.82 13.82 7.96
CA ILE A 175 17.06 13.19 6.66
C ILE A 175 16.43 14.01 5.54
N LEU A 176 15.19 14.47 5.71
CA LEU A 176 14.51 15.34 4.76
C LEU A 176 15.25 16.68 4.59
N SER A 177 15.76 17.26 5.68
CA SER A 177 16.50 18.52 5.64
C SER A 177 17.79 18.39 4.85
N VAL A 178 18.50 17.28 5.00
CA VAL A 178 19.71 16.96 4.23
C VAL A 178 19.36 16.71 2.76
N THR A 179 18.30 15.94 2.50
CA THR A 179 17.88 15.58 1.14
C THR A 179 17.45 16.80 0.34
N LEU A 180 16.61 17.65 0.94
CA LEU A 180 15.99 18.80 0.27
C LEU A 180 16.85 20.07 0.37
N GLY A 181 17.83 20.11 1.26
CA GLY A 181 18.69 21.28 1.49
C GLY A 181 17.94 22.48 2.08
N SER A 182 16.80 22.25 2.74
CA SER A 182 15.98 23.30 3.36
C SER A 182 15.11 22.72 4.48
N LEU A 183 15.21 23.30 5.68
CA LEU A 183 14.41 22.90 6.84
C LEU A 183 12.91 23.20 6.63
N VAL A 184 12.58 24.30 5.95
CA VAL A 184 11.19 24.66 5.61
C VAL A 184 10.61 23.64 4.64
N ALA A 185 11.40 23.19 3.66
CA ALA A 185 10.99 22.15 2.74
C ALA A 185 10.77 20.80 3.45
N ALA A 186 11.67 20.45 4.37
CA ALA A 186 11.59 19.22 5.15
C ALA A 186 10.41 19.17 6.13
N GLY A 187 10.02 20.32 6.71
CA GLY A 187 8.90 20.38 7.64
C GLY A 187 7.54 20.09 6.98
N MET A 188 7.38 20.35 5.68
CA MET A 188 6.09 20.20 4.99
C MET A 188 5.58 18.75 4.92
N PRO A 189 6.36 17.77 4.43
CA PRO A 189 5.95 16.36 4.47
C PRO A 189 5.60 15.87 5.87
N ILE A 190 6.35 16.28 6.89
CA ILE A 190 6.12 15.84 8.27
C ILE A 190 4.83 16.42 8.83
N VAL A 191 4.61 17.72 8.69
CA VAL A 191 3.38 18.36 9.19
C VAL A 191 2.15 17.77 8.53
N THR A 192 2.20 17.55 7.21
CA THR A 192 1.08 16.94 6.48
C THR A 192 0.84 15.48 6.88
N ALA A 193 1.90 14.69 7.09
CA ALA A 193 1.78 13.31 7.55
C ALA A 193 1.24 13.22 8.98
N VAL A 194 1.75 14.02 9.93
CA VAL A 194 1.27 14.03 11.32
C VAL A 194 -0.21 14.43 11.40
N LEU A 195 -0.62 15.45 10.63
CA LEU A 195 -2.03 15.84 10.57
C LEU A 195 -2.90 14.75 9.94
N GLY A 196 -2.41 14.07 8.89
CA GLY A 196 -3.13 12.96 8.29
C GLY A 196 -3.29 11.75 9.21
N VAL A 197 -2.27 11.46 10.00
CA VAL A 197 -2.33 10.45 11.07
C VAL A 197 -3.31 10.88 12.16
N GLY A 198 -3.30 12.14 12.57
CA GLY A 198 -4.27 12.68 13.54
C GLY A 198 -5.72 12.50 13.07
N VAL A 199 -6.01 12.89 11.81
CA VAL A 199 -7.34 12.71 11.20
C VAL A 199 -7.72 11.23 11.15
N THR A 200 -6.79 10.37 10.71
CA THR A 200 -7.01 8.93 10.60
C THR A 200 -7.29 8.31 11.96
N TYR A 201 -6.46 8.60 12.96
CA TYR A 201 -6.61 8.12 14.32
C TYR A 201 -7.93 8.59 14.95
N SER A 202 -8.28 9.86 14.81
CA SER A 202 -9.56 10.37 15.31
C SER A 202 -10.76 9.73 14.60
N GLY A 203 -10.67 9.52 13.28
CA GLY A 203 -11.69 8.80 12.53
C GLY A 203 -11.85 7.35 13.00
N MET A 204 -10.74 6.65 13.24
CA MET A 204 -10.75 5.29 13.80
C MET A 204 -11.36 5.25 15.19
N ALA A 205 -10.94 6.15 16.07
CA ALA A 205 -11.44 6.23 17.44
C ALA A 205 -12.96 6.48 17.49
N ILE A 206 -13.53 7.29 16.60
CA ILE A 206 -14.99 7.46 16.48
C ILE A 206 -15.64 6.16 15.96
N LEU A 207 -15.01 5.49 14.99
CA LEU A 207 -15.59 4.29 14.38
C LEU A 207 -15.62 3.08 15.32
N THR A 208 -14.81 3.07 16.38
CA THR A 208 -14.88 2.06 17.46
C THR A 208 -16.26 2.00 18.14
N ARG A 209 -17.08 3.05 18.01
CA ARG A 209 -18.47 3.05 18.50
C ARG A 209 -19.38 2.12 17.69
N PHE A 210 -19.08 1.93 16.41
CA PHE A 210 -19.93 1.21 15.46
C PHE A 210 -19.42 -0.18 15.14
N THR A 211 -18.10 -0.40 15.26
CA THR A 211 -17.45 -1.68 15.04
C THR A 211 -16.40 -1.93 16.11
N THR A 212 -16.15 -3.20 16.43
CA THR A 212 -15.01 -3.57 17.26
C THR A 212 -13.71 -3.37 16.49
N VAL A 213 -12.70 -2.81 17.15
CA VAL A 213 -11.38 -2.56 16.58
C VAL A 213 -10.33 -3.08 17.55
N ASN A 214 -9.37 -3.84 17.02
CA ASN A 214 -8.23 -4.35 17.78
C ASN A 214 -7.20 -3.23 18.04
N SER A 215 -6.57 -3.23 19.22
CA SER A 215 -5.58 -2.26 19.68
C SER A 215 -4.35 -2.12 18.77
N VAL A 216 -4.02 -3.12 17.96
CA VAL A 216 -2.94 -3.10 16.96
C VAL A 216 -3.30 -2.25 15.73
N THR A 217 -4.59 -2.12 15.40
CA THR A 217 -5.06 -1.43 14.18
C THR A 217 -4.69 0.06 14.15
N PRO A 218 -4.93 0.86 15.22
CA PRO A 218 -4.51 2.25 15.25
C PRO A 218 -2.99 2.44 15.14
N MET A 219 -2.20 1.58 15.78
CA MET A 219 -0.73 1.66 15.71
C MET A 219 -0.22 1.38 14.29
N LEU A 220 -0.80 0.38 13.62
CA LEU A 220 -0.52 0.13 12.20
C LEU A 220 -0.89 1.33 11.34
N ALA A 221 -2.00 1.99 11.61
CA ALA A 221 -2.44 3.17 10.87
C ALA A 221 -1.51 4.37 11.05
N VAL A 222 -0.98 4.60 12.27
CA VAL A 222 0.04 5.62 12.55
C VAL A 222 1.32 5.30 11.78
N MET A 223 1.81 4.07 11.90
CA MET A 223 3.04 3.60 11.27
C MET A 223 2.97 3.73 9.74
N LEU A 224 1.89 3.26 9.12
CA LEU A 224 1.62 3.38 7.68
C LEU A 224 1.40 4.84 7.26
N GLY A 225 0.56 5.57 8.00
CA GLY A 225 0.19 6.94 7.66
C GLY A 225 1.38 7.91 7.70
N LEU A 226 2.30 7.73 8.64
CA LEU A 226 3.57 8.48 8.67
C LEU A 226 4.46 8.10 7.48
N ALA A 227 4.72 6.80 7.27
CA ALA A 227 5.62 6.36 6.21
C ALA A 227 5.12 6.78 4.82
N VAL A 228 3.89 6.40 4.49
CA VAL A 228 3.25 6.68 3.20
C VAL A 228 3.00 8.18 3.00
N GLY A 229 2.51 8.87 4.04
CA GLY A 229 2.21 10.29 3.98
C GLY A 229 3.45 11.16 3.74
N ILE A 230 4.57 10.85 4.40
CA ILE A 230 5.83 11.56 4.19
C ILE A 230 6.34 11.31 2.76
N ASP A 231 6.26 10.07 2.28
CA ASP A 231 6.80 9.70 0.97
C ASP A 231 6.05 10.36 -0.18
N TYR A 232 4.71 10.28 -0.18
CA TYR A 232 3.88 10.93 -1.18
C TYR A 232 4.07 12.45 -1.20
N ALA A 233 4.21 13.06 -0.03
CA ALA A 233 4.49 14.48 0.06
C ALA A 233 5.89 14.82 -0.46
N LEU A 234 6.89 13.96 -0.22
CA LEU A 234 8.24 14.14 -0.72
C LEU A 234 8.30 14.12 -2.25
N PHE A 235 7.60 13.20 -2.92
CA PHE A 235 7.60 13.14 -4.39
C PHE A 235 7.00 14.40 -5.02
N ILE A 236 5.80 14.80 -4.57
CA ILE A 236 5.14 16.01 -5.09
C ILE A 236 6.00 17.25 -4.82
N LEU A 237 6.57 17.35 -3.61
CA LEU A 237 7.42 18.48 -3.24
C LEU A 237 8.75 18.49 -4.02
N SER A 238 9.37 17.34 -4.25
CA SER A 238 10.59 17.24 -5.04
C SER A 238 10.34 17.76 -6.46
N ARG A 239 9.24 17.36 -7.08
CA ARG A 239 8.85 17.81 -8.42
C ARG A 239 8.59 19.32 -8.48
N HIS A 240 7.87 19.84 -7.50
CA HIS A 240 7.62 21.28 -7.37
C HIS A 240 8.93 22.08 -7.25
N ARG A 241 9.89 21.57 -6.45
CA ARG A 241 11.20 22.21 -6.26
C ARG A 241 12.07 22.18 -7.51
N ASP A 242 12.04 21.08 -8.27
CA ASP A 242 12.74 20.99 -9.55
C ASP A 242 12.18 22.02 -10.55
N GLN A 243 10.86 22.14 -10.65
CA GLN A 243 10.20 23.13 -11.50
C GLN A 243 10.50 24.58 -11.07
N LEU A 244 10.54 24.87 -9.76
CA LEU A 244 10.94 26.19 -9.25
C LEU A 244 12.41 26.51 -9.56
N ARG A 245 13.29 25.49 -9.55
CA ARG A 245 14.70 25.66 -9.91
C ARG A 245 14.84 26.05 -11.38
N ASP A 246 13.99 25.47 -12.23
CA ASP A 246 13.96 25.72 -13.67
C ASP A 246 13.22 27.02 -14.04
N GLY A 247 12.68 27.74 -13.05
CA GLY A 247 12.17 29.10 -13.18
C GLY A 247 10.65 29.22 -13.28
N ALA A 248 9.90 28.14 -13.09
CA ALA A 248 8.43 28.16 -13.13
C ALA A 248 7.83 29.05 -12.01
N GLU A 249 6.68 29.65 -12.27
CA GLU A 249 5.90 30.38 -11.26
C GLU A 249 5.38 29.41 -10.18
N VAL A 250 5.29 29.85 -8.92
CA VAL A 250 4.87 29.03 -7.78
C VAL A 250 3.53 28.33 -8.03
N GLN A 251 2.51 29.05 -8.48
CA GLN A 251 1.16 28.51 -8.66
C GLN A 251 1.11 27.48 -9.78
N GLU A 252 1.75 27.79 -10.90
CA GLU A 252 1.86 26.89 -12.04
C GLU A 252 2.67 25.64 -11.71
N SER A 253 3.81 25.81 -11.02
CA SER A 253 4.63 24.71 -10.54
C SER A 253 3.86 23.79 -9.59
N ALA A 254 3.10 24.34 -8.63
CA ALA A 254 2.29 23.52 -7.74
C ALA A 254 1.22 22.71 -8.50
N ALA A 255 0.55 23.34 -9.48
CA ALA A 255 -0.43 22.66 -10.32
C ALA A 255 0.20 21.54 -11.16
N ARG A 256 1.36 21.79 -11.78
CA ARG A 256 2.09 20.82 -12.60
C ARG A 256 2.63 19.66 -11.77
N ALA A 257 3.15 19.93 -10.57
CA ALA A 257 3.62 18.88 -9.66
C ALA A 257 2.48 17.93 -9.25
N VAL A 258 1.29 18.45 -8.97
CA VAL A 258 0.10 17.62 -8.67
C VAL A 258 -0.40 16.89 -9.91
N ALA A 259 -0.36 17.50 -11.09
CA ALA A 259 -0.80 16.86 -12.33
C ALA A 259 0.10 15.71 -12.81
N THR A 260 1.37 15.68 -12.39
CA THR A 260 2.37 14.68 -12.84
C THR A 260 2.74 13.71 -11.71
N SER A 261 3.31 14.21 -10.62
CA SER A 261 3.64 13.37 -9.46
C SER A 261 2.42 13.01 -8.62
N GLY A 262 1.39 13.87 -8.59
CA GLY A 262 0.15 13.56 -7.86
C GLY A 262 -0.66 12.42 -8.48
N SER A 263 -0.71 12.29 -9.81
CA SER A 263 -1.35 11.15 -10.48
C SER A 263 -0.63 9.83 -10.18
N ALA A 264 0.70 9.84 -10.17
CA ALA A 264 1.50 8.70 -9.74
C ALA A 264 1.22 8.33 -8.27
N VAL A 265 1.09 9.33 -7.38
CA VAL A 265 0.70 9.13 -5.97
C VAL A 265 -0.71 8.54 -5.81
N VAL A 266 -1.69 8.97 -6.62
CA VAL A 266 -3.04 8.37 -6.61
C VAL A 266 -2.97 6.90 -7.02
N PHE A 267 -2.20 6.59 -8.06
CA PHE A 267 -2.06 5.23 -8.56
C PHE A 267 -1.39 4.31 -7.52
N ALA A 268 -0.28 4.76 -6.96
CA ALA A 268 0.43 4.16 -5.84
C ALA A 268 -0.51 3.87 -4.65
N GLY A 269 -1.15 4.92 -4.14
CA GLY A 269 -2.06 4.83 -3.01
C GLY A 269 -3.26 3.92 -3.28
N THR A 270 -3.81 3.93 -4.50
CA THR A 270 -4.90 3.03 -4.89
C THR A 270 -4.44 1.57 -4.88
N THR A 271 -3.22 1.29 -5.32
CA THR A 271 -2.64 -0.05 -5.32
C THR A 271 -2.51 -0.59 -3.88
N VAL A 272 -2.00 0.24 -2.96
CA VAL A 272 -1.92 -0.07 -1.53
C VAL A 272 -3.31 -0.31 -0.94
N VAL A 273 -4.28 0.56 -1.24
CA VAL A 273 -5.68 0.46 -0.78
C VAL A 273 -6.31 -0.87 -1.23
N ILE A 274 -6.16 -1.25 -2.50
CA ILE A 274 -6.71 -2.51 -3.00
C ILE A 274 -6.05 -3.71 -2.31
N ALA A 275 -4.73 -3.68 -2.09
CA ALA A 275 -4.02 -4.74 -1.40
C ALA A 275 -4.50 -4.92 0.05
N LEU A 276 -4.72 -3.81 0.76
CA LEU A 276 -5.20 -3.81 2.13
C LEU A 276 -6.67 -4.25 2.23
N ILE A 277 -7.53 -3.83 1.31
CA ILE A 277 -8.91 -4.34 1.20
C ILE A 277 -8.90 -5.84 0.85
N GLY A 278 -7.88 -6.31 0.11
CA GLY A 278 -7.65 -7.71 -0.20
C GLY A 278 -7.55 -8.62 1.04
N LEU A 279 -7.23 -8.09 2.23
CA LEU A 279 -7.27 -8.88 3.48
C LEU A 279 -8.67 -9.42 3.77
N ALA A 280 -9.73 -8.80 3.25
CA ALA A 280 -11.11 -9.29 3.38
C ALA A 280 -11.31 -10.69 2.76
N ILE A 281 -10.47 -11.07 1.79
CA ILE A 281 -10.53 -12.37 1.13
C ILE A 281 -10.10 -13.51 2.06
N ALA A 282 -9.32 -13.21 3.10
CA ALA A 282 -8.98 -14.19 4.13
C ALA A 282 -10.22 -14.66 4.93
N ARG A 283 -11.37 -13.96 4.84
CA ARG A 283 -12.62 -14.25 5.59
C ARG A 283 -12.42 -14.31 7.11
N ILE A 284 -11.50 -13.49 7.61
CA ILE A 284 -11.22 -13.36 9.04
C ILE A 284 -11.67 -11.95 9.47
N PRO A 285 -12.70 -11.82 10.33
CA PRO A 285 -13.33 -10.52 10.61
C PRO A 285 -12.35 -9.44 11.06
N PHE A 286 -11.47 -9.74 12.01
CA PHE A 286 -10.52 -8.76 12.53
C PHE A 286 -9.49 -8.32 11.47
N LEU A 287 -9.09 -9.21 10.55
CA LEU A 287 -8.22 -8.85 9.42
C LEU A 287 -8.93 -7.96 8.41
N THR A 288 -10.20 -8.25 8.11
CA THR A 288 -11.02 -7.42 7.23
C THR A 288 -11.14 -6.01 7.79
N VAL A 289 -11.48 -5.89 9.08
CA VAL A 289 -11.63 -4.61 9.76
C VAL A 289 -10.29 -3.85 9.74
N MET A 290 -9.21 -4.50 10.15
CA MET A 290 -7.87 -3.92 10.14
C MET A 290 -7.44 -3.47 8.75
N GLY A 291 -7.65 -4.29 7.72
CA GLY A 291 -7.33 -3.96 6.33
C GLY A 291 -8.12 -2.77 5.78
N VAL A 292 -9.43 -2.71 6.06
CA VAL A 292 -10.29 -1.57 5.68
C VAL A 292 -9.82 -0.28 6.35
N PHE A 293 -9.50 -0.33 7.65
CA PHE A 293 -9.03 0.83 8.38
C PHE A 293 -7.66 1.31 7.88
N ALA A 294 -6.72 0.39 7.65
CA ALA A 294 -5.43 0.71 7.07
C ALA A 294 -5.61 1.33 5.66
N ALA A 295 -6.51 0.80 4.85
CA ALA A 295 -6.84 1.33 3.53
C ALA A 295 -7.43 2.75 3.61
N ILE A 296 -8.34 3.02 4.56
CA ILE A 296 -8.88 4.36 4.81
C ILE A 296 -7.76 5.33 5.20
N GLY A 297 -6.84 4.91 6.08
CA GLY A 297 -5.69 5.73 6.48
C GLY A 297 -4.80 6.11 5.29
N VAL A 298 -4.48 5.15 4.42
CA VAL A 298 -3.72 5.40 3.19
C VAL A 298 -4.49 6.31 2.22
N ALA A 299 -5.79 6.06 2.03
CA ALA A 299 -6.62 6.92 1.16
C ALA A 299 -6.67 8.36 1.68
N LEU A 300 -6.82 8.56 2.99
CA LEU A 300 -6.76 9.88 3.61
C LEU A 300 -5.38 10.53 3.43
N ALA A 301 -4.29 9.78 3.59
CA ALA A 301 -2.94 10.28 3.34
C ALA A 301 -2.78 10.78 1.89
N VAL A 302 -3.30 10.04 0.90
CA VAL A 302 -3.33 10.47 -0.51
C VAL A 302 -4.13 11.75 -0.69
N VAL A 303 -5.35 11.82 -0.14
CA VAL A 303 -6.19 13.02 -0.27
C VAL A 303 -5.52 14.24 0.37
N ILE A 304 -4.84 14.06 1.51
CA ILE A 304 -4.10 15.14 2.19
C ILE A 304 -2.88 15.57 1.36
N ALA A 305 -2.13 14.62 0.80
CA ALA A 305 -1.00 14.92 -0.09
C ALA A 305 -1.43 15.69 -1.36
N LEU A 306 -2.66 15.47 -1.86
CA LEU A 306 -3.17 16.15 -3.05
C LEU A 306 -3.88 17.47 -2.78
N THR A 307 -4.32 17.72 -1.54
CA THR A 307 -5.11 18.93 -1.20
C THR A 307 -4.39 19.86 -0.23
N MET A 308 -3.83 19.32 0.84
CA MET A 308 -3.21 20.11 1.89
C MET A 308 -1.79 20.54 1.48
N LEU A 309 -1.00 19.63 0.92
CA LEU A 309 0.38 19.93 0.53
C LEU A 309 0.44 21.04 -0.54
N PRO A 310 -0.36 21.05 -1.62
CA PRO A 310 -0.33 22.14 -2.60
C PRO A 310 -0.73 23.49 -2.02
N ALA A 311 -1.70 23.50 -1.10
CA ALA A 311 -2.05 24.71 -0.36
C ALA A 311 -0.87 25.22 0.49
N PHE A 312 -0.11 24.30 1.11
CA PHE A 312 1.07 24.64 1.88
C PHE A 312 2.23 25.14 1.00
N MET A 313 2.45 24.52 -0.16
CA MET A 313 3.42 24.98 -1.16
C MET A 313 3.09 26.40 -1.64
N GLY A 314 1.82 26.68 -1.92
CA GLY A 314 1.35 28.02 -2.29
C GLY A 314 1.57 29.08 -1.20
N LEU A 315 1.41 28.71 0.08
CA LEU A 315 1.67 29.60 1.23
C LEU A 315 3.16 29.90 1.43
N MET A 316 4.02 28.91 1.20
CA MET A 316 5.48 29.08 1.36
C MET A 316 6.12 29.80 0.18
N GLY A 317 5.53 29.68 -1.02
CA GLY A 317 5.92 30.41 -2.21
C GLY A 317 7.42 30.27 -2.54
N GLU A 318 8.06 31.40 -2.81
CA GLU A 318 9.46 31.45 -3.23
C GLU A 318 10.47 30.98 -2.17
N ARG A 319 10.05 30.80 -0.91
CA ARG A 319 10.91 30.23 0.14
C ARG A 319 11.32 28.78 -0.15
N LEU A 320 10.61 28.12 -1.07
CA LEU A 320 10.90 26.76 -1.50
C LEU A 320 11.90 26.68 -2.65
N ARG A 321 12.24 27.80 -3.30
CA ARG A 321 13.18 27.79 -4.43
C ARG A 321 14.55 27.29 -3.97
N PRO A 322 15.09 26.20 -4.56
CA PRO A 322 16.42 25.73 -4.23
C PRO A 322 17.45 26.83 -4.50
N ARG A 323 18.38 27.04 -3.55
CA ARG A 323 19.48 27.97 -3.74
C ARG A 323 20.34 27.44 -4.90
N LYS A 324 20.50 28.22 -5.98
CA LYS A 324 21.38 27.82 -7.11
C LYS A 324 22.74 27.43 -6.54
N SER A 325 23.18 26.20 -6.80
CA SER A 325 24.52 25.78 -6.46
C SER A 325 25.48 26.75 -7.14
N ARG A 326 26.40 27.32 -6.36
CA ARG A 326 27.40 28.26 -6.85
C ARG A 326 28.48 27.46 -7.57
N GLU A 327 28.13 26.82 -8.68
CA GLU A 327 29.11 26.26 -9.61
C GLU A 327 29.80 27.43 -10.31
N ALA A 328 31.12 27.46 -10.10
CA ALA A 328 32.13 28.39 -10.61
C ALA A 328 31.60 29.58 -11.42
N ARG A 329 31.46 30.71 -10.74
CA ARG A 329 31.64 32.02 -11.38
C ARG A 329 33.05 32.02 -11.95
N VAL A 330 33.19 31.63 -13.21
CA VAL A 330 34.36 32.02 -14.00
C VAL A 330 34.26 33.53 -14.09
N GLU A 331 35.01 34.19 -13.20
CA GLU A 331 35.33 35.60 -13.33
C GLU A 331 35.97 35.77 -14.70
N VAL A 332 35.20 36.34 -15.64
CA VAL A 332 35.78 37.07 -16.76
C VAL A 332 36.46 38.28 -16.11
N PRO A 333 37.80 38.41 -16.17
CA PRO A 333 38.47 39.58 -15.66
C PRO A 333 38.09 40.75 -16.56
N ASP A 334 37.32 41.69 -16.01
CA ASP A 334 37.04 42.96 -16.64
C ASP A 334 38.27 43.86 -16.50
N GLY A 335 38.96 44.07 -17.62
CA GLY A 335 40.17 44.88 -17.73
C GLY A 335 39.93 46.08 -18.64
N THR A 336 39.30 47.10 -18.06
CA THR A 336 39.51 48.55 -18.25
C THR A 336 39.49 49.16 -19.67
N THR A 337 38.52 50.05 -19.87
CA THR A 337 38.43 51.12 -20.87
C THR A 337 39.71 51.96 -21.04
N ALA A 338 40.17 52.17 -22.28
CA ALA A 338 40.28 53.49 -22.95
C ALA A 338 41.40 53.57 -24.02
N LYS A 339 41.00 54.03 -25.22
CA LYS A 339 41.73 54.86 -26.21
C LYS A 339 43.22 54.62 -26.43
N SER A 340 43.62 54.24 -27.65
CA SER A 340 44.50 55.05 -28.51
C SER A 340 44.69 54.39 -29.88
N ALA A 341 45.11 55.20 -30.83
CA ALA A 341 45.06 55.02 -32.27
C ALA A 341 46.10 54.05 -32.86
N ARG A 342 45.87 53.77 -34.15
CA ARG A 342 46.84 53.84 -35.27
C ARG A 342 47.43 52.51 -35.75
N ASN A 343 47.25 52.30 -37.07
CA ASN A 343 48.18 51.67 -38.01
C ASN A 343 48.50 50.18 -37.79
N THR A 344 48.62 49.28 -38.77
CA THR A 344 48.73 49.36 -40.23
C THR A 344 48.68 47.91 -40.74
N ASN A 345 47.99 47.69 -41.86
CA ASN A 345 48.50 46.97 -43.04
C ASN A 345 48.93 45.50 -42.95
N ARG A 346 48.18 44.61 -43.64
CA ARG A 346 48.59 43.71 -44.76
C ARG A 346 47.61 42.54 -44.87
N ILE A 347 46.76 42.48 -45.90
CA ILE A 347 46.94 41.88 -47.25
C ILE A 347 47.07 40.35 -47.24
N ALA A 348 46.13 39.71 -47.98
CA ALA A 348 46.22 38.48 -48.82
C ALA A 348 45.07 37.49 -48.52
N THR A 349 43.97 37.46 -49.31
CA THR A 349 43.71 36.55 -50.46
C THR A 349 43.71 35.06 -50.07
N ALA A 350 42.54 34.41 -49.93
CA ALA A 350 41.72 33.78 -50.98
C ALA A 350 42.02 32.27 -51.17
N THR A 351 40.95 31.54 -51.51
CA THR A 351 40.86 30.14 -52.03
C THR A 351 40.79 29.01 -50.99
N GLY A 352 39.77 28.16 -51.16
CA GLY A 352 39.40 27.12 -50.20
C GLY A 352 39.75 25.70 -50.61
N LYS A 353 39.23 24.74 -49.86
CA LYS A 353 38.98 23.36 -50.29
C LYS A 353 38.15 22.61 -49.25
N VAL A 354 37.19 21.84 -49.73
CA VAL A 354 36.54 20.72 -49.04
C VAL A 354 37.59 19.62 -48.86
N ASP A 355 37.69 19.05 -47.65
CA ASP A 355 38.16 17.69 -47.43
C ASP A 355 37.48 17.13 -46.17
N ASP A 356 36.75 16.04 -46.36
CA ASP A 356 36.20 15.16 -45.35
C ASP A 356 37.33 14.50 -44.54
N ALA A 357 37.30 14.64 -43.22
CA ALA A 357 37.98 13.71 -42.32
C ALA A 357 37.31 13.74 -40.94
N GLU A 358 36.77 12.59 -40.57
CA GLU A 358 36.43 12.23 -39.19
C GLU A 358 37.56 12.62 -38.24
N ASP A 359 37.30 13.50 -37.27
CA ASP A 359 38.11 13.56 -36.06
C ASP A 359 37.24 13.60 -34.80
N LYS A 360 37.39 12.52 -34.04
CA LYS A 360 36.80 12.27 -32.73
C LYS A 360 37.45 13.21 -31.71
N THR A 361 36.95 14.42 -31.61
CA THR A 361 37.21 15.25 -30.43
C THR A 361 36.12 15.02 -29.39
N VAL A 362 36.27 13.89 -28.70
CA VAL A 362 35.61 13.64 -27.41
C VAL A 362 36.07 14.76 -26.46
N GLY A 363 35.21 15.76 -26.30
CA GLY A 363 35.30 16.78 -25.26
C GLY A 363 35.34 16.11 -23.90
N LYS A 364 36.55 16.07 -23.34
CA LYS A 364 36.87 15.55 -22.02
C LYS A 364 36.47 16.60 -20.99
N GLY A 365 35.33 16.44 -20.31
CA GLY A 365 35.07 17.16 -19.07
C GLY A 365 33.63 17.58 -18.76
N GLU A 366 32.66 16.68 -18.78
CA GLU A 366 31.42 16.86 -17.99
C GLU A 366 31.14 15.55 -17.23
N HIS A 367 31.04 15.63 -15.89
CA HIS A 367 30.93 14.45 -15.03
C HIS A 367 29.60 13.70 -15.25
N PRO A 368 29.59 12.48 -15.81
CA PRO A 368 28.35 11.77 -16.07
C PRO A 368 27.88 11.07 -14.79
N GLY A 369 26.96 11.69 -14.05
CA GLY A 369 26.02 11.01 -13.15
C GLY A 369 26.41 10.78 -11.68
N GLY A 370 27.58 11.23 -11.20
CA GLY A 370 27.96 11.09 -9.77
C GLY A 370 27.94 9.64 -9.24
N ILE A 371 27.63 9.46 -7.94
CA ILE A 371 27.56 8.13 -7.29
C ILE A 371 26.55 7.20 -7.99
N PHE A 372 25.40 7.74 -8.40
CA PHE A 372 24.34 6.98 -9.08
C PHE A 372 24.77 6.52 -10.48
N GLY A 373 25.45 7.38 -11.24
CA GLY A 373 26.02 7.01 -12.54
C GLY A 373 27.08 5.92 -12.43
N TRP A 374 27.92 5.97 -11.39
CA TRP A 374 28.87 4.89 -11.09
C TRP A 374 28.16 3.59 -10.71
N TRP A 375 27.14 3.67 -9.86
CA TRP A 375 26.37 2.51 -9.40
C TRP A 375 25.70 1.77 -10.56
N VAL A 376 24.93 2.48 -11.38
CA VAL A 376 24.23 1.89 -12.53
C VAL A 376 25.21 1.31 -13.53
N ARG A 377 26.30 2.02 -13.83
CA ARG A 377 27.32 1.52 -14.76
C ARG A 377 27.95 0.23 -14.24
N THR A 378 28.14 0.10 -12.92
CA THR A 378 28.68 -1.12 -12.30
C THR A 378 27.68 -2.27 -12.41
N VAL A 379 26.42 -2.03 -12.04
CA VAL A 379 25.30 -3.00 -12.08
C VAL A 379 25.02 -3.50 -13.51
N THR A 380 25.09 -2.61 -14.49
CA THR A 380 24.77 -2.92 -15.90
C THR A 380 25.96 -3.45 -16.70
N ARG A 381 27.18 -3.43 -16.14
CA ARG A 381 28.39 -3.91 -16.84
C ARG A 381 28.37 -5.41 -17.06
N VAL A 382 27.90 -6.18 -16.07
CA VAL A 382 27.81 -7.64 -16.11
C VAL A 382 26.46 -8.07 -15.54
N PRO A 383 25.34 -7.80 -16.24
CA PRO A 383 24.00 -7.89 -15.68
C PRO A 383 23.68 -9.28 -15.14
N LEU A 384 24.16 -10.34 -15.80
CA LEU A 384 23.89 -11.72 -15.41
C LEU A 384 24.56 -12.10 -14.08
N ALA A 385 25.79 -11.64 -13.84
CA ALA A 385 26.47 -11.84 -12.57
C ALA A 385 25.79 -11.06 -11.44
N THR A 386 25.36 -9.83 -11.70
CA THR A 386 24.64 -9.02 -10.73
C THR A 386 23.29 -9.63 -10.36
N ILE A 387 22.51 -10.10 -11.34
CA ILE A 387 21.25 -10.83 -11.11
C ILE A 387 21.51 -12.06 -10.23
N LEU A 388 22.52 -12.87 -10.57
CA LEU A 388 22.85 -14.08 -9.82
C LEU A 388 23.20 -13.77 -8.37
N VAL A 389 24.05 -12.77 -8.12
CA VAL A 389 24.47 -12.37 -6.76
C VAL A 389 23.26 -11.90 -5.94
N VAL A 390 22.39 -11.07 -6.50
CA VAL A 390 21.21 -10.57 -5.79
C VAL A 390 20.20 -11.68 -5.51
N VAL A 391 19.87 -12.50 -6.52
CA VAL A 391 18.89 -13.60 -6.38
C VAL A 391 19.40 -14.65 -5.39
N VAL A 392 20.69 -15.01 -5.44
CA VAL A 392 21.28 -15.96 -4.49
C VAL A 392 21.37 -15.35 -3.09
N GLY A 393 21.73 -14.07 -2.97
CA GLY A 393 21.79 -13.38 -1.68
C GLY A 393 20.43 -13.29 -0.98
N LEU A 394 19.41 -12.80 -1.70
CA LEU A 394 18.04 -12.73 -1.20
C LEU A 394 17.46 -14.15 -0.98
N GLY A 395 17.75 -15.08 -1.88
CA GLY A 395 17.37 -16.48 -1.74
C GLY A 395 17.95 -17.14 -0.49
N ALA A 396 19.23 -16.88 -0.17
CA ALA A 396 19.86 -17.38 1.05
C ALA A 396 19.23 -16.78 2.32
N LEU A 397 18.93 -15.47 2.30
CA LEU A 397 18.17 -14.80 3.37
C LEU A 397 16.74 -15.32 3.51
N ALA A 398 16.14 -15.84 2.43
CA ALA A 398 14.80 -16.43 2.43
C ALA A 398 14.74 -17.88 2.94
N ILE A 399 15.84 -18.65 2.92
CA ILE A 399 15.84 -20.06 3.37
C ILE A 399 15.26 -20.25 4.80
N PRO A 400 15.62 -19.44 5.80
CA PRO A 400 15.12 -19.61 7.18
C PRO A 400 13.59 -19.49 7.30
N MET A 401 12.92 -18.84 6.35
CA MET A 401 11.45 -18.70 6.34
C MET A 401 10.71 -20.05 6.33
N LYS A 402 11.35 -21.15 5.92
CA LYS A 402 10.76 -22.49 6.00
C LYS A 402 10.46 -22.94 7.43
N ASP A 403 11.21 -22.44 8.40
CA ASP A 403 11.11 -22.78 9.82
C ASP A 403 10.38 -21.68 10.61
N LEU A 404 9.49 -20.93 9.96
CA LEU A 404 8.73 -19.85 10.59
C LEU A 404 7.73 -20.43 11.60
N ARG A 405 7.88 -20.07 12.88
CA ARG A 405 6.94 -20.48 13.92
C ARG A 405 5.93 -19.36 14.17
N LEU A 406 4.67 -19.65 13.86
CA LEU A 406 3.55 -18.72 13.99
C LEU A 406 2.68 -19.10 15.18
N SER A 407 2.38 -18.14 16.05
CA SER A 407 1.37 -18.30 17.10
C SER A 407 0.62 -16.98 17.32
N LEU A 408 -0.36 -16.95 18.23
CA LEU A 408 -0.95 -15.71 18.70
C LEU A 408 -0.30 -15.30 20.03
N PRO A 409 -0.25 -13.98 20.34
CA PRO A 409 0.43 -13.50 21.54
C PRO A 409 -0.17 -14.08 22.83
N THR A 410 0.69 -14.25 23.82
CA THR A 410 0.38 -14.63 25.20
C THR A 410 0.94 -13.57 26.15
N ALA A 411 0.64 -13.68 27.44
CA ALA A 411 1.24 -12.79 28.45
C ALA A 411 2.78 -12.89 28.49
N ALA A 412 3.33 -13.96 27.93
CA ALA A 412 4.74 -14.25 27.88
C ALA A 412 5.55 -13.33 26.93
N GLU A 413 4.86 -12.60 26.06
CA GLU A 413 5.43 -11.62 25.15
C GLU A 413 5.36 -10.18 25.70
N LEU A 414 4.74 -9.97 26.86
CA LEU A 414 4.62 -8.64 27.47
C LEU A 414 5.94 -8.19 28.13
N PRO A 415 6.15 -6.87 28.33
CA PRO A 415 7.33 -6.36 29.03
C PRO A 415 7.52 -6.98 30.42
N ALA A 416 8.77 -7.19 30.86
CA ALA A 416 9.08 -7.78 32.16
C ALA A 416 8.53 -6.99 33.37
N SER A 417 8.25 -5.70 33.19
CA SER A 417 7.60 -4.84 34.19
C SER A 417 6.09 -5.09 34.33
N ASN A 418 5.45 -5.76 33.37
CA ASN A 418 4.03 -6.04 33.37
C ASN A 418 3.68 -7.17 34.35
N THR A 419 2.65 -6.99 35.16
CA THR A 419 2.25 -7.97 36.18
C THR A 419 1.70 -9.27 35.58
N ALA A 420 1.08 -9.22 34.40
CA ALA A 420 0.65 -10.41 33.67
C ALA A 420 1.85 -11.27 33.25
N ARG A 421 2.93 -10.65 32.78
CA ARG A 421 4.19 -11.33 32.44
C ARG A 421 4.82 -11.99 33.66
N GLN A 422 4.95 -11.25 34.75
CA GLN A 422 5.52 -11.78 36.00
C GLN A 422 4.72 -12.97 36.52
N THR A 423 3.39 -12.86 36.50
CA THR A 423 2.50 -13.95 36.92
C THR A 423 2.62 -15.16 36.01
N TYR A 424 2.68 -14.95 34.69
CA TYR A 424 2.90 -16.02 33.70
C TYR A 424 4.21 -16.79 33.98
N ASP A 425 5.30 -16.07 34.21
CA ASP A 425 6.63 -16.66 34.43
C ASP A 425 6.67 -17.47 35.74
N VAL A 426 6.03 -16.97 36.80
CA VAL A 426 5.93 -17.69 38.07
C VAL A 426 5.07 -18.94 37.95
N LEU A 427 3.96 -18.88 37.19
CA LEU A 427 3.14 -20.06 36.88
C LEU A 427 3.95 -21.11 36.11
N GLU A 428 4.68 -20.69 35.07
CA GLU A 428 5.55 -21.57 34.28
C GLU A 428 6.62 -22.23 35.16
N GLN A 429 7.29 -21.46 36.02
CA GLN A 429 8.36 -21.97 36.89
C GLN A 429 7.86 -22.89 38.01
N LYS A 430 6.69 -22.61 38.62
CA LYS A 430 6.21 -23.32 39.82
C LYS A 430 5.23 -24.45 39.52
N PHE A 431 4.45 -24.33 38.44
CA PHE A 431 3.40 -25.28 38.07
C PHE A 431 3.69 -25.99 36.74
N GLY A 432 4.67 -25.53 35.97
CA GLY A 432 5.01 -26.05 34.65
C GLY A 432 4.41 -25.22 33.52
N PRO A 433 4.97 -25.29 32.30
CA PRO A 433 4.63 -24.39 31.20
C PRO A 433 3.18 -24.54 30.71
N GLY A 434 2.59 -25.75 30.78
CA GLY A 434 1.22 -25.98 30.32
C GLY A 434 0.13 -25.40 31.22
N PHE A 435 0.46 -24.95 32.44
CA PHE A 435 -0.49 -24.25 33.30
C PHE A 435 -1.01 -22.95 32.69
N ASN A 436 -0.19 -22.29 31.87
CA ASN A 436 -0.56 -21.06 31.17
C ASN A 436 -1.42 -21.29 29.92
N GLY A 437 -1.71 -22.55 29.55
CA GLY A 437 -2.36 -22.89 28.30
C GLY A 437 -3.34 -24.07 28.38
N PRO A 438 -4.26 -24.14 29.36
CA PRO A 438 -5.15 -25.28 29.51
C PRO A 438 -6.03 -25.45 28.27
N VAL A 439 -6.26 -26.70 27.90
CA VAL A 439 -7.18 -27.11 26.83
C VAL A 439 -8.45 -27.63 27.47
N ILE A 440 -9.61 -27.25 26.95
CA ILE A 440 -10.91 -27.67 27.50
C ILE A 440 -11.55 -28.64 26.53
N VAL A 441 -11.94 -29.81 27.00
CA VAL A 441 -12.79 -30.75 26.26
C VAL A 441 -14.19 -30.66 26.84
N THR A 442 -15.17 -30.33 26.00
CA THR A 442 -16.59 -30.38 26.35
C THR A 442 -17.20 -31.66 25.84
N ALA A 443 -18.12 -32.27 26.58
CA ALA A 443 -18.88 -33.43 26.14
C ALA A 443 -20.38 -33.21 26.37
N ASP A 444 -21.21 -33.51 25.36
CA ASP A 444 -22.66 -33.52 25.49
C ASP A 444 -23.10 -34.82 26.16
N VAL A 445 -23.62 -34.70 27.39
CA VAL A 445 -24.05 -35.82 28.22
C VAL A 445 -25.58 -35.84 28.41
N VAL A 446 -26.33 -35.03 27.64
CA VAL A 446 -27.80 -34.87 27.80
C VAL A 446 -28.58 -36.17 27.66
N SER A 447 -28.10 -37.08 26.81
CA SER A 447 -28.73 -38.38 26.52
C SER A 447 -28.25 -39.50 27.46
N SER A 448 -27.35 -39.21 28.41
CA SER A 448 -26.69 -40.22 29.24
C SER A 448 -27.42 -40.47 30.56
N HIS A 449 -27.66 -41.74 30.87
CA HIS A 449 -28.17 -42.18 32.18
C HIS A 449 -27.08 -42.26 33.28
N GLY A 450 -25.83 -41.86 32.98
CA GLY A 450 -24.71 -41.91 33.93
C GLY A 450 -23.61 -40.90 33.62
N PRO A 451 -23.89 -39.59 33.69
CA PRO A 451 -22.96 -38.53 33.27
C PRO A 451 -21.63 -38.60 34.02
N MET A 452 -21.64 -38.85 35.33
CA MET A 452 -20.39 -38.99 36.11
C MET A 452 -19.52 -40.18 35.68
N ARG A 453 -20.12 -41.30 35.23
CA ARG A 453 -19.37 -42.45 34.73
C ARG A 453 -18.66 -42.10 33.42
N ILE A 454 -19.34 -41.35 32.55
CA ILE A 454 -18.77 -40.88 31.29
C ILE A 454 -17.66 -39.87 31.55
N VAL A 455 -17.90 -38.87 32.40
CA VAL A 455 -16.89 -37.85 32.75
C VAL A 455 -15.64 -38.48 33.34
N ASN A 456 -15.78 -39.44 34.26
CA ASN A 456 -14.64 -40.15 34.83
C ASN A 456 -13.93 -41.05 33.82
N GLY A 457 -14.67 -41.66 32.88
CA GLY A 457 -14.10 -42.44 31.78
C GLY A 457 -13.28 -41.57 30.84
N LEU A 458 -13.86 -40.47 30.35
CA LEU A 458 -13.18 -39.47 29.53
C LEU A 458 -11.93 -38.92 30.22
N LYS A 459 -12.02 -38.57 31.51
CA LYS A 459 -10.87 -38.17 32.30
C LYS A 459 -9.75 -39.22 32.26
N ALA A 460 -10.07 -40.47 32.58
CA ALA A 460 -9.08 -41.55 32.64
C ALA A 460 -8.46 -41.87 31.27
N ASP A 461 -9.19 -41.66 30.18
CA ASP A 461 -8.66 -41.85 28.83
C ASP A 461 -7.79 -40.67 28.40
N ILE A 462 -8.20 -39.44 28.71
CA ILE A 462 -7.41 -38.24 28.43
C ILE A 462 -6.07 -38.25 29.20
N GLU A 463 -6.07 -38.69 30.47
CA GLU A 463 -4.84 -38.81 31.27
C GLU A 463 -3.81 -39.79 30.69
N LYS A 464 -4.22 -40.72 29.80
CA LYS A 464 -3.30 -41.65 29.12
C LYS A 464 -2.69 -41.07 27.84
N ILE A 465 -3.21 -39.94 27.33
CA ILE A 465 -2.77 -39.35 26.08
C ILE A 465 -1.38 -38.73 26.28
N PRO A 466 -0.39 -39.05 25.42
CA PRO A 466 0.93 -38.41 25.49
C PRO A 466 0.83 -36.88 25.37
N GLY A 467 1.51 -36.16 26.26
CA GLY A 467 1.50 -34.69 26.29
C GLY A 467 0.49 -34.08 27.28
N VAL A 468 -0.36 -34.88 27.91
CA VAL A 468 -1.18 -34.46 29.06
C VAL A 468 -0.36 -34.60 30.34
N ASP A 469 -0.21 -33.53 31.13
CA ASP A 469 0.38 -33.61 32.48
C ASP A 469 -0.68 -34.09 33.49
N THR A 470 -1.85 -33.45 33.49
CA THR A 470 -2.97 -33.84 34.35
C THR A 470 -4.31 -33.28 33.86
N VAL A 471 -5.41 -33.84 34.37
CA VAL A 471 -6.76 -33.29 34.20
C VAL A 471 -7.14 -32.53 35.46
N ALA A 472 -7.07 -31.20 35.39
CA ALA A 472 -7.25 -30.29 36.52
C ALA A 472 -8.68 -30.37 37.12
N LEU A 473 -9.66 -30.47 36.23
CA LEU A 473 -11.09 -30.40 36.52
C LEU A 473 -11.85 -31.29 35.54
N ALA A 474 -12.80 -32.07 36.03
CA ALA A 474 -13.71 -32.88 35.21
C ALA A 474 -15.07 -32.93 35.90
N VAL A 475 -16.02 -32.11 35.45
CA VAL A 475 -17.33 -31.95 36.11
C VAL A 475 -18.46 -31.77 35.09
N PRO A 476 -19.66 -32.30 35.35
CA PRO A 476 -20.87 -31.91 34.64
C PRO A 476 -21.34 -30.52 35.09
N ASN A 477 -22.12 -29.85 34.24
CA ASN A 477 -22.81 -28.61 34.60
C ASN A 477 -23.97 -28.88 35.55
N ARG A 478 -24.64 -27.82 36.00
CA ARG A 478 -25.76 -27.92 36.96
C ARG A 478 -26.93 -28.73 36.42
N ASP A 479 -27.21 -28.61 35.12
CA ASP A 479 -28.31 -29.31 34.45
C ASP A 479 -27.92 -30.73 34.00
N ALA A 480 -26.66 -31.13 34.22
CA ALA A 480 -26.08 -32.41 33.84
C ALA A 480 -26.26 -32.78 32.35
N ASP A 481 -26.34 -31.77 31.47
CA ASP A 481 -26.43 -31.94 30.03
C ASP A 481 -25.07 -31.80 29.34
N THR A 482 -24.12 -31.11 29.96
CA THR A 482 -22.81 -30.80 29.38
C THR A 482 -21.73 -31.04 30.42
N ALA A 483 -20.67 -31.73 30.05
CA ALA A 483 -19.48 -31.89 30.86
C ALA A 483 -18.32 -31.03 30.36
N MET A 484 -17.53 -30.52 31.31
CA MET A 484 -16.28 -29.81 31.07
C MET A 484 -15.12 -30.60 31.67
N ILE A 485 -14.12 -30.90 30.84
CA ILE A 485 -12.87 -31.52 31.22
C ILE A 485 -11.72 -30.56 30.88
N GLN A 486 -11.04 -30.05 31.89
CA GLN A 486 -9.90 -29.15 31.74
C GLN A 486 -8.60 -29.94 31.78
N VAL A 487 -7.86 -29.91 30.68
CA VAL A 487 -6.63 -30.64 30.44
C VAL A 487 -5.46 -29.68 30.55
N LEU A 488 -4.48 -30.01 31.38
CA LEU A 488 -3.21 -29.29 31.50
C LEU A 488 -2.17 -30.00 30.62
N PRO A 489 -1.66 -29.37 29.55
CA PRO A 489 -0.59 -29.92 28.74
C PRO A 489 0.74 -29.98 29.51
N THR A 490 1.71 -30.74 29.01
CA THR A 490 3.09 -30.73 29.53
C THR A 490 3.92 -29.54 29.05
N THR A 491 3.51 -28.89 27.95
CA THR A 491 4.22 -27.80 27.25
C THR A 491 3.38 -26.52 27.18
N GLY A 492 3.99 -25.39 26.84
CA GLY A 492 3.32 -24.10 26.83
C GLY A 492 2.31 -23.92 25.70
N PRO A 493 1.40 -22.94 25.78
CA PRO A 493 0.37 -22.69 24.77
C PRO A 493 0.90 -22.29 23.38
N ALA A 494 2.16 -21.86 23.28
CA ALA A 494 2.80 -21.48 22.03
C ALA A 494 3.67 -22.59 21.42
N ASP A 495 3.81 -23.73 22.11
CA ASP A 495 4.64 -24.85 21.65
C ASP A 495 3.90 -25.76 20.67
N GLU A 496 4.59 -26.25 19.64
CA GLU A 496 4.00 -27.14 18.64
C GLU A 496 3.51 -28.46 19.24
N ALA A 497 4.16 -28.96 20.29
CA ALA A 497 3.72 -30.16 21.01
C ALA A 497 2.31 -29.98 21.64
N THR A 498 1.97 -28.77 22.08
CA THR A 498 0.63 -28.45 22.58
C THR A 498 -0.38 -28.39 21.44
N ASN A 499 0.02 -27.87 20.27
CA ASN A 499 -0.81 -27.86 19.06
C ASN A 499 -1.14 -29.30 18.61
N ASP A 500 -0.16 -30.19 18.66
CA ASP A 500 -0.33 -31.61 18.35
C ASP A 500 -1.22 -32.30 19.37
N LEU A 501 -1.10 -31.98 20.67
CA LEU A 501 -2.03 -32.49 21.69
C LEU A 501 -3.48 -32.09 21.38
N VAL A 502 -3.74 -30.84 20.99
CA VAL A 502 -5.09 -30.38 20.60
C VAL A 502 -5.60 -31.16 19.38
N ARG A 503 -4.75 -31.45 18.40
CA ARG A 503 -5.11 -32.29 17.24
C ARG A 503 -5.45 -33.72 17.67
N VAL A 504 -4.62 -34.34 18.51
CA VAL A 504 -4.85 -35.69 19.04
C VAL A 504 -6.17 -35.76 19.82
N LEU A 505 -6.44 -34.79 20.70
CA LEU A 505 -7.71 -34.72 21.44
C LEU A 505 -8.93 -34.63 20.51
N ARG A 506 -8.79 -33.98 19.34
CA ARG A 506 -9.86 -33.93 18.32
C ARG A 506 -9.99 -35.24 17.57
N ASP A 507 -8.88 -35.88 17.23
CA ASP A 507 -8.89 -37.16 16.51
C ASP A 507 -9.55 -38.29 17.34
N HIS A 508 -9.53 -38.17 18.67
CA HIS A 508 -10.25 -39.09 19.58
C HIS A 508 -11.78 -38.89 19.64
N GLU A 509 -12.34 -37.84 19.03
CA GLU A 509 -13.78 -37.55 19.04
C GLU A 509 -14.62 -38.75 18.55
N ALA A 510 -14.21 -39.39 17.45
CA ALA A 510 -14.91 -40.54 16.89
C ALA A 510 -14.87 -41.75 17.86
N GLN A 511 -13.72 -42.00 18.48
CA GLN A 511 -13.56 -43.09 19.43
C GLN A 511 -14.42 -42.88 20.69
N TRP A 512 -14.47 -41.66 21.22
CA TRP A 512 -15.29 -41.33 22.38
C TRP A 512 -16.78 -41.37 22.06
N ARG A 513 -17.18 -40.98 20.84
CA ARG A 513 -18.56 -41.16 20.36
C ARG A 513 -18.95 -42.64 20.34
N ASP A 514 -18.10 -43.52 19.81
CA ASP A 514 -18.38 -44.95 19.74
C ASP A 514 -18.37 -45.63 21.13
N THR A 515 -17.47 -45.20 22.03
CA THR A 515 -17.29 -45.84 23.35
C THR A 515 -18.30 -45.36 24.39
N TYR A 516 -18.58 -44.05 24.40
CA TYR A 516 -19.38 -43.40 25.44
C TYR A 516 -20.73 -42.87 24.93
N GLY A 517 -20.94 -42.82 23.61
CA GLY A 517 -22.18 -42.32 23.01
C GLY A 517 -22.35 -40.81 23.13
N VAL A 518 -21.26 -40.05 23.25
CA VAL A 518 -21.27 -38.59 23.48
C VAL A 518 -20.50 -37.84 22.40
N ASP A 519 -21.01 -36.68 22.02
CA ASP A 519 -20.29 -35.76 21.14
C ASP A 519 -19.35 -34.90 21.97
N THR A 520 -18.06 -34.98 21.67
CA THR A 520 -17.02 -34.18 22.32
C THR A 520 -16.53 -33.07 21.42
N ALA A 521 -16.10 -31.96 22.00
CA ALA A 521 -15.45 -30.88 21.26
C ALA A 521 -14.30 -30.28 22.07
N VAL A 522 -13.24 -29.86 21.37
CA VAL A 522 -12.04 -29.28 21.99
C VAL A 522 -12.05 -27.76 21.83
N THR A 523 -11.99 -27.06 22.95
CA THR A 523 -12.04 -25.60 23.09
C THR A 523 -11.04 -25.09 24.14
N GLY A 524 -11.19 -23.84 24.56
CA GLY A 524 -10.24 -23.11 25.38
C GLY A 524 -9.39 -22.15 24.53
N LEU A 525 -8.77 -21.17 25.19
CA LEU A 525 -8.00 -20.14 24.50
C LEU A 525 -6.88 -20.73 23.63
N THR A 526 -6.21 -21.79 24.08
CA THR A 526 -5.17 -22.47 23.29
C THR A 526 -5.73 -23.06 22.00
N ALA A 527 -6.88 -23.75 22.07
CA ALA A 527 -7.52 -24.36 20.90
C ALA A 527 -8.09 -23.31 19.94
N ILE A 528 -8.66 -22.21 20.48
CA ILE A 528 -9.12 -21.07 19.68
C ILE A 528 -7.94 -20.42 18.96
N LYS A 529 -6.84 -20.16 19.66
CA LYS A 529 -5.64 -19.58 19.06
C LYS A 529 -5.07 -20.47 17.96
N LEU A 530 -5.03 -21.78 18.17
CA LEU A 530 -4.60 -22.75 17.15
C LEU A 530 -5.49 -22.71 15.91
N ASP A 531 -6.83 -22.71 16.06
CA ASP A 531 -7.74 -22.62 14.92
C ASP A 531 -7.55 -21.31 14.15
N VAL A 532 -7.30 -20.21 14.87
CA VAL A 532 -6.99 -18.91 14.27
C VAL A 532 -5.69 -18.95 13.49
N SER A 533 -4.61 -19.46 14.09
CA SER A 533 -3.32 -19.62 13.42
C SER A 533 -3.40 -20.50 12.17
N GLN A 534 -4.16 -21.61 12.23
CA GLN A 534 -4.35 -22.49 11.08
C GLN A 534 -5.13 -21.80 9.94
N ARG A 535 -6.22 -21.08 10.25
CA ARG A 535 -6.95 -20.32 9.21
C ARG A 535 -6.11 -19.20 8.61
N LEU A 536 -5.32 -18.50 9.42
CA LEU A 536 -4.38 -17.47 8.94
C LEU A 536 -3.32 -18.09 8.02
N GLY A 537 -2.70 -19.19 8.43
CA GLY A 537 -1.72 -19.90 7.61
C GLY A 537 -2.30 -20.38 6.28
N ALA A 538 -3.51 -20.95 6.29
CA ALA A 538 -4.21 -21.41 5.09
C ALA A 538 -4.60 -20.24 4.14
N ALA A 539 -4.83 -19.04 4.69
CA ALA A 539 -5.17 -17.85 3.90
C ALA A 539 -3.95 -17.19 3.23
N LEU A 540 -2.72 -17.49 3.67
CA LEU A 540 -1.50 -16.85 3.15
C LEU A 540 -1.30 -17.08 1.65
N VAL A 541 -1.50 -18.31 1.16
CA VAL A 541 -1.32 -18.65 -0.26
C VAL A 541 -2.40 -18.01 -1.14
N PRO A 542 -3.71 -18.14 -0.84
CA PRO A 542 -4.75 -17.43 -1.59
C PRO A 542 -4.55 -15.91 -1.64
N PHE A 543 -4.16 -15.30 -0.50
CA PHE A 543 -3.87 -13.87 -0.43
C PHE A 543 -2.65 -13.51 -1.27
N GLY A 544 -1.57 -14.29 -1.20
CA GLY A 544 -0.38 -14.10 -2.03
C GLY A 544 -0.70 -14.17 -3.53
N ILE A 545 -1.52 -15.12 -3.96
CA ILE A 545 -1.98 -15.24 -5.35
C ILE A 545 -2.77 -13.99 -5.77
N LEU A 546 -3.65 -13.49 -4.91
CA LEU A 546 -4.41 -12.26 -5.17
C LEU A 546 -3.47 -11.06 -5.35
N VAL A 547 -2.57 -10.83 -4.39
CA VAL A 547 -1.67 -9.68 -4.39
C VAL A 547 -0.74 -9.72 -5.61
N VAL A 548 -0.17 -10.90 -5.91
CA VAL A 548 0.68 -11.11 -7.09
C VAL A 548 -0.12 -10.97 -8.39
N GLY A 549 -1.33 -11.53 -8.46
CA GLY A 549 -2.18 -11.43 -9.64
C GLY A 549 -2.59 -9.98 -9.91
N LEU A 550 -2.97 -9.25 -8.86
CA LEU A 550 -3.29 -7.84 -8.93
C LEU A 550 -2.08 -7.00 -9.36
N CYS A 551 -0.88 -7.30 -8.83
CA CYS A 551 0.38 -6.69 -9.24
C CYS A 551 0.60 -6.81 -10.75
N LEU A 552 0.52 -8.05 -11.26
CA LEU A 552 0.73 -8.34 -12.67
C LEU A 552 -0.27 -7.58 -13.53
N VAL A 553 -1.56 -7.61 -13.17
CA VAL A 553 -2.61 -6.90 -13.92
C VAL A 553 -2.38 -5.39 -13.91
N LEU A 554 -2.21 -4.78 -12.73
CA LEU A 554 -2.05 -3.33 -12.60
C LEU A 554 -0.81 -2.84 -13.34
N LEU A 555 0.35 -3.47 -13.13
CA LEU A 555 1.57 -3.06 -13.83
C LEU A 555 1.50 -3.30 -15.33
N THR A 556 0.83 -4.37 -15.79
CA THR A 556 0.66 -4.61 -17.23
C THR A 556 -0.15 -3.50 -17.87
N VAL A 557 -1.21 -3.03 -17.19
CA VAL A 557 -2.02 -1.89 -17.64
C VAL A 557 -1.17 -0.61 -17.71
N VAL A 558 -0.35 -0.35 -16.68
CA VAL A 558 0.49 0.87 -16.60
C VAL A 558 1.58 0.89 -17.66
N PHE A 559 2.42 -0.16 -17.68
CA PHE A 559 3.63 -0.15 -18.49
C PHE A 559 3.41 -0.64 -19.91
N ARG A 560 2.23 -1.25 -20.18
CA ARG A 560 1.93 -1.95 -21.43
C ARG A 560 3.08 -2.88 -21.81
N SER A 561 3.56 -3.66 -20.84
CA SER A 561 4.64 -4.65 -20.97
C SER A 561 4.34 -5.84 -20.08
N ILE A 562 4.76 -7.04 -20.47
CA ILE A 562 4.67 -8.27 -19.63
C ILE A 562 5.97 -8.48 -18.84
N ALA A 563 7.12 -8.16 -19.43
CA ALA A 563 8.40 -8.42 -18.79
C ALA A 563 8.61 -7.55 -17.55
N VAL A 564 8.18 -6.27 -17.60
CA VAL A 564 8.29 -5.32 -16.48
C VAL A 564 7.49 -5.78 -15.26
N PRO A 565 6.19 -6.12 -15.36
CA PRO A 565 5.42 -6.68 -14.26
C PRO A 565 6.04 -7.96 -13.68
N VAL A 566 6.40 -8.92 -14.54
CA VAL A 566 6.90 -10.23 -14.06
C VAL A 566 8.19 -10.07 -13.26
N LYS A 567 9.15 -9.26 -13.73
CA LYS A 567 10.39 -9.04 -12.98
C LYS A 567 10.16 -8.24 -11.70
N ALA A 568 9.24 -7.29 -11.70
CA ALA A 568 8.87 -6.53 -10.50
C ALA A 568 8.26 -7.46 -9.44
N THR A 569 7.32 -8.32 -9.84
CA THR A 569 6.69 -9.31 -8.97
C THR A 569 7.71 -10.29 -8.38
N ILE A 570 8.65 -10.81 -9.18
CA ILE A 570 9.70 -11.72 -8.69
C ILE A 570 10.60 -11.01 -7.68
N GLY A 571 11.02 -9.77 -7.97
CA GLY A 571 11.81 -8.96 -7.06
C GLY A 571 11.09 -8.72 -5.73
N TYR A 572 9.82 -8.30 -5.79
CA TYR A 572 8.97 -8.13 -4.63
C TYR A 572 8.85 -9.42 -3.78
N LEU A 573 8.58 -10.57 -4.42
CA LEU A 573 8.48 -11.85 -3.71
C LEU A 573 9.80 -12.21 -3.01
N LEU A 574 10.95 -11.98 -3.66
CA LEU A 574 12.26 -12.19 -3.04
C LEU A 574 12.47 -11.30 -1.82
N SER A 575 12.06 -10.02 -1.88
CA SER A 575 12.15 -9.08 -0.75
C SER A 575 11.28 -9.50 0.43
N VAL A 576 10.03 -9.92 0.18
CA VAL A 576 9.11 -10.41 1.22
C VAL A 576 9.65 -11.67 1.88
N LEU A 577 10.13 -12.63 1.09
CA LEU A 577 10.68 -13.87 1.61
C LEU A 577 11.96 -13.63 2.42
N ALA A 578 12.83 -12.71 1.97
CA ALA A 578 14.01 -12.30 2.73
C ALA A 578 13.63 -11.61 4.06
N ALA A 579 12.60 -10.76 4.06
CA ALA A 579 12.09 -10.14 5.29
C ALA A 579 11.60 -11.19 6.30
N PHE A 580 10.81 -12.17 5.86
CA PHE A 580 10.36 -13.26 6.72
C PHE A 580 11.51 -14.13 7.22
N GLY A 581 12.53 -14.40 6.39
CA GLY A 581 13.70 -15.15 6.82
C GLY A 581 14.53 -14.41 7.88
N VAL A 582 14.67 -13.09 7.76
CA VAL A 582 15.30 -12.27 8.82
C VAL A 582 14.46 -12.25 10.09
N CYS A 583 13.14 -12.09 10.00
CA CYS A 583 12.26 -12.18 11.16
C CYS A 583 12.36 -13.55 11.86
N GLN A 584 12.45 -14.63 11.09
CA GLN A 584 12.66 -15.97 11.64
C GLN A 584 13.99 -16.06 12.43
N ILE A 585 15.07 -15.53 11.86
CA ILE A 585 16.39 -15.49 12.49
C ILE A 585 16.36 -14.69 13.80
N VAL A 586 15.68 -13.55 13.80
CA VAL A 586 15.69 -12.62 14.94
C VAL A 586 14.74 -13.07 16.05
N PHE A 587 13.47 -13.34 15.71
CA PHE A 587 12.44 -13.65 16.70
C PHE A 587 12.43 -15.14 17.09
N ASN A 588 12.48 -16.07 16.12
CA ASN A 588 12.41 -17.50 16.44
C ASN A 588 13.76 -18.09 16.85
N ARG A 589 14.87 -17.74 16.17
CA ARG A 589 16.22 -18.24 16.55
C ARG A 589 16.91 -17.39 17.61
N GLY A 590 16.46 -16.17 17.85
CA GLY A 590 17.02 -15.29 18.88
C GLY A 590 18.35 -14.63 18.53
N LEU A 591 18.70 -14.51 17.25
CA LEU A 591 19.91 -13.81 16.84
C LEU A 591 19.66 -12.31 16.78
N GLY A 592 20.32 -11.53 17.65
CA GLY A 592 20.17 -10.07 17.70
C GLY A 592 19.03 -9.57 18.60
N LEU A 593 18.57 -10.37 19.57
CA LEU A 593 17.51 -10.02 20.52
C LEU A 593 17.74 -8.66 21.23
N GLN A 594 19.01 -8.32 21.52
CA GLN A 594 19.37 -7.04 22.14
C GLN A 594 19.06 -5.83 21.24
N LEU A 595 19.13 -5.96 19.91
CA LEU A 595 18.78 -4.86 19.00
C LEU A 595 17.27 -4.61 18.95
N VAL A 596 16.46 -5.63 19.23
CA VAL A 596 14.98 -5.57 19.20
C VAL A 596 14.38 -5.45 20.61
N ASN A 597 15.24 -5.30 21.62
CA ASN A 597 14.84 -5.16 23.02
C ASN A 597 13.92 -6.32 23.46
N LEU A 598 14.38 -7.55 23.20
CA LEU A 598 13.72 -8.79 23.60
C LEU A 598 14.59 -9.58 24.57
N ASP A 599 13.97 -10.14 25.61
CA ASP A 599 14.67 -10.93 26.63
C ASP A 599 14.87 -12.40 26.20
N ARG A 600 14.01 -12.90 25.31
CA ARG A 600 14.02 -14.29 24.83
C ARG A 600 13.47 -14.42 23.41
N PRO A 601 13.78 -15.53 22.70
CA PRO A 601 13.12 -15.84 21.43
C PRO A 601 11.61 -15.97 21.63
N VAL A 602 10.84 -15.43 20.69
CA VAL A 602 9.38 -15.45 20.70
C VAL A 602 8.85 -15.99 19.36
N PRO A 603 7.68 -16.66 19.37
CA PRO A 603 6.98 -16.99 18.14
C PRO A 603 6.52 -15.72 17.44
N ILE A 604 6.40 -15.79 16.11
CA ILE A 604 5.94 -14.68 15.29
C ILE A 604 4.41 -14.66 15.29
N ILE A 605 3.80 -13.47 15.31
CA ILE A 605 2.36 -13.32 15.29
C ILE A 605 1.76 -13.82 13.97
N SER A 606 0.73 -14.66 14.08
CA SER A 606 0.20 -15.46 12.96
C SER A 606 -0.31 -14.64 11.77
N PHE A 607 -0.73 -13.39 11.96
CA PHE A 607 -1.21 -12.53 10.86
C PHE A 607 -0.15 -11.58 10.29
N MET A 608 1.04 -11.48 10.89
CA MET A 608 2.13 -10.63 10.38
C MET A 608 2.46 -10.92 8.92
N PRO A 609 2.58 -12.18 8.46
CA PRO A 609 2.94 -12.44 7.06
C PRO A 609 1.93 -11.88 6.07
N ILE A 610 0.63 -11.99 6.35
CA ILE A 610 -0.43 -11.46 5.50
C ILE A 610 -0.37 -9.94 5.44
N VAL A 611 -0.26 -9.29 6.60
CA VAL A 611 -0.22 -7.82 6.71
C VAL A 611 1.02 -7.25 6.04
N VAL A 612 2.21 -7.78 6.37
CA VAL A 612 3.48 -7.32 5.82
C VAL A 612 3.53 -7.56 4.31
N MET A 613 3.02 -8.68 3.82
CA MET A 613 2.95 -8.94 2.38
C MET A 613 2.09 -7.87 1.67
N GLY A 614 0.90 -7.57 2.19
CA GLY A 614 0.02 -6.54 1.62
C GLY A 614 0.61 -5.13 1.67
N ILE A 615 1.23 -4.75 2.80
CA ILE A 615 1.85 -3.43 2.97
C ILE A 615 3.10 -3.30 2.10
N LEU A 616 4.03 -4.26 2.18
CA LEU A 616 5.24 -4.25 1.36
C LEU A 616 4.89 -4.25 -0.09
N PHE A 617 3.82 -4.92 -0.52
CA PHE A 617 3.39 -4.87 -1.90
C PHE A 617 3.07 -3.44 -2.32
N GLY A 618 2.17 -2.77 -1.57
CA GLY A 618 1.78 -1.40 -1.88
C GLY A 618 2.99 -0.46 -1.94
N LEU A 619 3.80 -0.44 -0.87
CA LEU A 619 5.03 0.37 -0.82
C LEU A 619 6.03 -0.04 -1.91
N ALA A 620 6.06 -1.33 -2.25
CA ALA A 620 6.96 -1.86 -3.26
C ALA A 620 6.54 -1.47 -4.69
N MET A 621 5.30 -1.11 -4.96
CA MET A 621 4.93 -0.75 -6.34
C MET A 621 5.30 0.68 -6.69
N ASP A 622 5.33 1.57 -5.71
CA ASP A 622 5.40 3.01 -5.94
C ASP A 622 6.74 3.42 -6.59
N TYR A 623 7.86 2.96 -6.05
CA TYR A 623 9.16 3.25 -6.67
C TYR A 623 9.41 2.50 -7.99
N GLU A 624 8.71 1.39 -8.22
CA GLU A 624 8.82 0.64 -9.47
C GLU A 624 8.21 1.48 -10.58
N VAL A 625 7.02 2.02 -10.31
CA VAL A 625 6.35 2.99 -11.17
C VAL A 625 7.26 4.17 -11.45
N PHE A 626 7.78 4.86 -10.42
CA PHE A 626 8.63 6.04 -10.63
C PHE A 626 9.95 5.77 -11.36
N LEU A 627 10.62 4.66 -11.06
CA LEU A 627 11.91 4.34 -11.66
C LEU A 627 11.73 3.88 -13.11
N VAL A 628 10.81 2.95 -13.36
CA VAL A 628 10.62 2.33 -14.67
C VAL A 628 9.88 3.27 -15.62
N SER A 629 8.95 4.10 -15.15
CA SER A 629 8.29 5.10 -16.01
C SER A 629 9.29 6.12 -16.55
N ARG A 630 10.22 6.61 -15.73
CA ARG A 630 11.32 7.47 -16.21
C ARG A 630 12.26 6.78 -17.20
N MET A 631 12.50 5.48 -17.04
CA MET A 631 13.22 4.70 -18.06
C MET A 631 12.41 4.56 -19.35
N ARG A 632 11.08 4.45 -19.25
CA ARG A 632 10.16 4.35 -20.39
C ARG A 632 10.07 5.67 -21.14
N GLU A 633 9.94 6.80 -20.44
CA GLU A 633 9.95 8.16 -20.99
C GLU A 633 11.18 8.36 -21.89
N GLU A 634 12.37 8.01 -21.38
CA GLU A 634 13.61 8.15 -22.13
C GLU A 634 13.71 7.16 -23.30
N TYR A 635 13.17 5.94 -23.15
CA TYR A 635 13.15 4.93 -24.23
C TYR A 635 12.23 5.35 -25.37
N VAL A 636 11.04 5.87 -25.08
CA VAL A 636 10.09 6.37 -26.08
C VAL A 636 10.69 7.53 -26.88
N HIS A 637 11.53 8.35 -26.26
CA HIS A 637 12.18 9.47 -26.94
C HIS A 637 13.46 9.12 -27.70
N THR A 638 14.24 8.13 -27.25
CA THR A 638 15.58 7.86 -27.81
C THR A 638 15.71 6.53 -28.54
N SER A 639 14.75 5.62 -28.37
CA SER A 639 14.80 4.22 -28.83
C SER A 639 16.06 3.46 -28.40
N ASP A 640 16.81 3.97 -27.42
CA ASP A 640 18.02 3.36 -26.86
C ASP A 640 17.71 2.75 -25.49
N ALA A 641 17.43 1.45 -25.43
CA ALA A 641 17.07 0.76 -24.19
C ALA A 641 18.15 0.87 -23.10
N LYS A 642 19.45 0.81 -23.45
CA LYS A 642 20.53 0.82 -22.45
C LYS A 642 20.81 2.23 -21.94
N GLY A 643 20.80 3.21 -22.84
CA GLY A 643 20.91 4.62 -22.47
C GLY A 643 19.71 5.07 -21.64
N ALA A 644 18.50 4.62 -21.99
CA ALA A 644 17.27 4.94 -21.27
C ALA A 644 17.28 4.42 -19.82
N VAL A 645 17.74 3.18 -19.60
CA VAL A 645 17.93 2.66 -18.24
C VAL A 645 18.91 3.52 -17.43
N THR A 646 20.00 3.96 -18.06
CA THR A 646 21.04 4.75 -17.37
C THR A 646 20.58 6.16 -17.04
N ARG A 647 20.04 6.89 -18.03
CA ARG A 647 19.58 8.28 -17.86
C ARG A 647 18.34 8.36 -16.97
N GLY A 648 17.38 7.46 -17.17
CA GLY A 648 16.19 7.34 -16.32
C GLY A 648 16.53 7.04 -14.86
N PHE A 649 17.50 6.13 -14.61
CA PHE A 649 17.93 5.84 -13.24
C PHE A 649 18.60 7.04 -12.57
N ILE A 650 19.48 7.76 -13.25
CA ILE A 650 20.18 8.91 -12.65
C ILE A 650 19.17 10.00 -12.25
N GLY A 651 18.11 10.19 -13.05
CA GLY A 651 17.04 11.14 -12.77
C GLY A 651 16.19 10.79 -11.54
N SER A 652 15.91 9.51 -11.30
CA SER A 652 15.03 9.06 -10.20
C SER A 652 15.77 8.58 -8.94
N GLY A 653 17.03 8.15 -9.08
CA GLY A 653 17.77 7.45 -8.03
C GLY A 653 17.90 8.25 -6.73
N LYS A 654 18.16 9.56 -6.81
CA LYS A 654 18.29 10.41 -5.61
C LYS A 654 17.00 10.47 -4.79
N VAL A 655 15.85 10.60 -5.44
CA VAL A 655 14.55 10.71 -4.77
C VAL A 655 14.17 9.37 -4.16
N VAL A 656 14.35 8.27 -4.90
CA VAL A 656 14.06 6.91 -4.41
C VAL A 656 14.94 6.53 -3.23
N THR A 657 16.24 6.86 -3.24
CA THR A 657 17.12 6.60 -2.08
C THR A 657 16.64 7.39 -0.86
N ALA A 658 16.31 8.66 -1.02
CA ALA A 658 15.87 9.49 0.09
C ALA A 658 14.57 8.96 0.70
N ALA A 659 13.58 8.65 -0.14
CA ALA A 659 12.32 8.04 0.26
C ALA A 659 12.54 6.73 1.04
N ALA A 660 13.35 5.81 0.49
CA ALA A 660 13.67 4.54 1.13
C ALA A 660 14.35 4.73 2.50
N VAL A 661 15.35 5.61 2.61
CA VAL A 661 16.05 5.89 3.87
C VAL A 661 15.11 6.49 4.92
N ILE A 662 14.17 7.36 4.51
CA ILE A 662 13.18 7.95 5.41
C ILE A 662 12.24 6.87 5.94
N MET A 663 11.66 6.03 5.06
CA MET A 663 10.78 4.96 5.48
C MET A 663 11.48 3.98 6.42
N VAL A 664 12.68 3.53 6.06
CA VAL A 664 13.52 2.66 6.91
C VAL A 664 13.74 3.30 8.27
N SER A 665 14.03 4.61 8.32
CA SER A 665 14.21 5.31 9.59
C SER A 665 12.93 5.29 10.43
N VAL A 666 11.78 5.65 9.84
CA VAL A 666 10.49 5.65 10.55
C VAL A 666 10.19 4.27 11.14
N PHE A 667 10.33 3.19 10.36
CA PHE A 667 10.06 1.83 10.84
C PHE A 667 11.07 1.35 11.90
N ILE A 668 12.35 1.69 11.77
CA ILE A 668 13.37 1.32 12.78
C ILE A 668 13.02 1.85 14.16
N PHE A 669 12.40 3.02 14.28
CA PHE A 669 12.01 3.58 15.58
C PHE A 669 10.86 2.84 16.27
N PHE A 670 10.09 2.03 15.54
CA PHE A 670 9.06 1.14 16.10
C PHE A 670 9.62 -0.21 16.56
N ILE A 671 10.91 -0.50 16.35
CA ILE A 671 11.53 -1.77 16.73
C ILE A 671 11.86 -1.83 18.25
N PRO A 672 12.46 -0.80 18.89
CA PRO A 672 12.87 -0.89 20.29
C PRO A 672 11.69 -0.83 21.28
N GLU A 673 10.64 -0.08 20.92
CA GLU A 673 9.48 0.20 21.77
C GLU A 673 8.18 -0.30 21.15
N GLY A 674 7.26 -0.75 22.00
CA GLY A 674 5.95 -1.24 21.60
C GLY A 674 5.72 -2.72 21.91
N MET A 675 4.49 -3.17 21.67
CA MET A 675 4.11 -4.58 21.76
C MET A 675 4.91 -5.39 20.74
N ASN A 676 5.22 -6.66 21.05
CA ASN A 676 6.02 -7.52 20.17
C ASN A 676 5.45 -7.62 18.74
N ALA A 677 4.12 -7.61 18.59
CA ALA A 677 3.46 -7.59 17.29
C ALA A 677 3.94 -6.41 16.40
N ILE A 678 4.11 -5.22 16.98
CA ILE A 678 4.58 -4.03 16.26
C ILE A 678 6.05 -4.19 15.90
N LYS A 679 6.88 -4.67 16.83
CA LYS A 679 8.31 -4.90 16.59
C LYS A 679 8.56 -5.86 15.43
N GLU A 680 7.79 -6.95 15.38
CA GLU A 680 7.85 -7.95 14.32
C GLU A 680 7.50 -7.36 12.95
N MET A 681 6.38 -6.62 12.87
CA MET A 681 5.94 -5.97 11.64
C MET A 681 6.91 -4.86 11.21
N ALA A 682 7.39 -4.04 12.15
CA ALA A 682 8.33 -2.96 11.89
C ALA A 682 9.68 -3.49 11.37
N LEU A 683 10.22 -4.56 11.96
CA LEU A 683 11.43 -5.22 11.46
C LEU A 683 11.21 -5.80 10.07
N ALA A 684 10.11 -6.53 9.86
CA ALA A 684 9.79 -7.14 8.58
C ALA A 684 9.65 -6.08 7.47
N LEU A 685 8.96 -4.98 7.75
CA LEU A 685 8.82 -3.85 6.84
C LEU A 685 10.15 -3.17 6.57
N THR A 686 10.96 -2.93 7.60
CA THR A 686 12.30 -2.35 7.46
C THR A 686 13.18 -3.18 6.53
N VAL A 687 13.30 -4.48 6.81
CA VAL A 687 14.13 -5.39 6.01
C VAL A 687 13.56 -5.53 4.59
N GLY A 688 12.24 -5.65 4.46
CA GLY A 688 11.56 -5.75 3.17
C GLY A 688 11.82 -4.52 2.30
N ILE A 689 11.71 -3.31 2.86
CA ILE A 689 11.99 -2.05 2.17
C ILE A 689 13.48 -1.94 1.81
N VAL A 690 14.40 -2.34 2.69
CA VAL A 690 15.84 -2.32 2.39
C VAL A 690 16.16 -3.27 1.23
N ALA A 691 15.66 -4.51 1.30
CA ALA A 691 15.84 -5.50 0.24
C ALA A 691 15.24 -4.99 -1.08
N ASP A 692 14.04 -4.45 -1.03
CA ASP A 692 13.32 -4.01 -2.20
C ASP A 692 13.92 -2.74 -2.84
N ALA A 693 14.15 -1.69 -2.04
CA ALA A 693 14.69 -0.43 -2.55
C ALA A 693 16.14 -0.56 -3.06
N PHE A 694 17.01 -1.23 -2.30
CA PHE A 694 18.44 -1.27 -2.63
C PHE A 694 18.83 -2.49 -3.46
N LEU A 695 18.40 -3.70 -3.08
CA LEU A 695 18.83 -4.92 -3.77
C LEU A 695 17.98 -5.18 -5.02
N VAL A 696 16.66 -4.96 -4.94
CA VAL A 696 15.77 -5.16 -6.08
C VAL A 696 15.81 -3.96 -7.02
N ARG A 697 15.37 -2.78 -6.61
CA ARG A 697 15.22 -1.65 -7.55
C ARG A 697 16.52 -1.01 -7.96
N MET A 698 17.44 -0.81 -7.04
CA MET A 698 18.70 -0.13 -7.38
C MET A 698 19.68 -1.05 -8.09
N THR A 699 19.51 -2.36 -7.99
CA THR A 699 20.47 -3.33 -8.50
C THR A 699 19.83 -4.36 -9.45
N LEU A 700 18.84 -5.15 -9.01
CA LEU A 700 18.22 -6.17 -9.86
C LEU A 700 17.50 -5.57 -11.08
N VAL A 701 16.70 -4.51 -10.88
CA VAL A 701 15.87 -3.92 -11.94
C VAL A 701 16.70 -3.37 -13.10
N PRO A 702 17.70 -2.49 -12.90
CA PRO A 702 18.57 -2.02 -13.99
C PRO A 702 19.32 -3.15 -14.69
N ALA A 703 19.78 -4.17 -13.95
CA ALA A 703 20.47 -5.32 -14.53
C ALA A 703 19.54 -6.14 -15.43
N VAL A 704 18.32 -6.44 -14.98
CA VAL A 704 17.31 -7.17 -15.78
C VAL A 704 16.88 -6.37 -17.00
N MET A 705 16.65 -5.06 -16.85
CA MET A 705 16.27 -4.19 -17.97
C MET A 705 17.39 -4.09 -19.01
N ALA A 706 18.64 -3.93 -18.57
CA ALA A 706 19.80 -3.90 -19.47
C ALA A 706 20.04 -5.23 -20.18
N LEU A 707 19.66 -6.36 -19.56
CA LEU A 707 19.73 -7.70 -20.16
C LEU A 707 18.63 -7.92 -21.21
N LEU A 708 17.40 -7.49 -20.92
CA LEU A 708 16.25 -7.64 -21.80
C LEU A 708 16.28 -6.69 -23.01
N GLY A 709 16.88 -5.50 -22.87
CA GLY A 709 16.94 -4.49 -23.92
C GLY A 709 15.53 -4.12 -24.42
N ASP A 710 15.36 -4.01 -25.74
CA ASP A 710 14.08 -3.62 -26.36
C ASP A 710 12.93 -4.59 -26.04
N LYS A 711 13.25 -5.86 -25.75
CA LYS A 711 12.23 -6.87 -25.37
C LYS A 711 11.59 -6.58 -24.02
N ALA A 712 12.20 -5.73 -23.18
CA ALA A 712 11.61 -5.32 -21.90
C ALA A 712 10.27 -4.59 -22.09
N TRP A 713 10.03 -3.98 -23.25
CA TRP A 713 8.86 -3.16 -23.54
C TRP A 713 7.84 -3.86 -24.43
N TRP A 714 8.01 -5.15 -24.67
CA TRP A 714 7.15 -5.91 -25.58
C TRP A 714 5.77 -6.23 -24.96
N LEU A 715 4.73 -6.14 -25.80
CA LEU A 715 3.35 -6.53 -25.49
C LEU A 715 2.69 -7.24 -26.69
N PRO A 716 1.89 -8.30 -26.47
CA PRO A 716 1.09 -8.91 -27.53
C PRO A 716 0.02 -7.95 -28.07
N GLY A 717 -0.12 -7.87 -29.40
CA GLY A 717 -1.05 -6.93 -30.05
C GLY A 717 -2.54 -7.13 -29.71
N TRP A 718 -2.97 -8.34 -29.34
CA TRP A 718 -4.34 -8.57 -28.86
C TRP A 718 -4.57 -7.94 -27.48
N LEU A 719 -3.55 -7.99 -26.61
CA LEU A 719 -3.60 -7.43 -25.27
C LEU A 719 -3.51 -5.90 -25.34
N ASP A 720 -2.67 -5.38 -26.24
CA ASP A 720 -2.54 -3.95 -26.50
C ASP A 720 -3.89 -3.30 -26.88
N ARG A 721 -4.71 -4.00 -27.67
CA ARG A 721 -6.05 -3.55 -28.09
C ARG A 721 -7.09 -3.57 -26.96
N CYS A 722 -6.96 -4.49 -26.00
CA CYS A 722 -7.91 -4.62 -24.89
C CYS A 722 -7.58 -3.70 -23.71
N LEU A 723 -6.32 -3.29 -23.54
CA LEU A 723 -5.89 -2.49 -22.39
C LEU A 723 -6.26 -1.01 -22.55
N PRO A 724 -6.78 -0.35 -21.48
CA PRO A 724 -7.02 1.09 -21.50
C PRO A 724 -5.69 1.88 -21.55
N ARG A 725 -5.70 3.04 -22.22
CA ARG A 725 -4.56 3.98 -22.19
C ARG A 725 -4.68 4.89 -20.97
N LEU A 726 -3.84 4.68 -19.97
CA LEU A 726 -3.74 5.53 -18.78
C LEU A 726 -2.45 6.37 -18.87
N ASP A 727 -2.60 7.69 -18.87
CA ASP A 727 -1.46 8.62 -18.73
C ASP A 727 -1.23 8.89 -17.24
N ILE A 728 -0.19 8.27 -16.68
CA ILE A 728 0.10 8.30 -15.23
C ILE A 728 1.08 9.42 -14.87
N GLU A 729 1.93 9.85 -15.80
CA GLU A 729 2.94 10.87 -15.55
C GLU A 729 2.62 12.23 -16.18
N GLY A 730 1.51 12.32 -16.93
CA GLY A 730 1.13 13.53 -17.65
C GLY A 730 2.00 13.76 -18.90
N GLU A 731 2.42 12.69 -19.58
CA GLU A 731 3.17 12.77 -20.85
C GLU A 731 2.41 13.65 -21.85
N GLY A 732 1.09 13.54 -21.90
CA GLY A 732 0.26 14.40 -22.75
C GLY A 732 0.32 15.88 -22.35
N ILE A 733 0.48 16.20 -21.07
CA ILE A 733 0.60 17.58 -20.58
C ILE A 733 1.99 18.14 -20.94
N ALA A 734 3.05 17.34 -20.78
CA ALA A 734 4.41 17.74 -21.17
C ALA A 734 4.53 17.95 -22.68
N HIS A 735 3.85 17.12 -23.48
CA HIS A 735 3.76 17.28 -24.93
C HIS A 735 2.97 18.54 -25.32
N GLU A 736 1.83 18.79 -24.65
CA GLU A 736 1.06 20.04 -24.81
C GLU A 736 1.89 21.29 -24.49
N GLU A 737 2.74 21.24 -23.46
CA GLU A 737 3.58 22.37 -23.07
C GLU A 737 4.72 22.61 -24.08
N LYS A 738 5.43 21.54 -24.47
CA LYS A 738 6.47 21.63 -25.51
C LYS A 738 5.92 22.23 -26.80
N LEU A 739 4.68 21.90 -27.13
CA LEU A 739 3.98 22.41 -28.30
C LEU A 739 3.05 23.57 -27.97
N ALA A 740 3.12 24.19 -26.79
CA ALA A 740 2.18 25.24 -26.39
C ALA A 740 2.17 26.39 -27.40
N ALA A 741 3.37 26.81 -27.79
CA ALA A 741 3.62 27.85 -28.77
C ALA A 741 3.67 27.36 -30.23
N TRP A 742 3.46 26.06 -30.50
CA TRP A 742 3.44 25.53 -31.86
C TRP A 742 2.00 25.56 -32.42
N PRO A 743 1.75 25.98 -33.67
CA PRO A 743 2.73 26.41 -34.68
C PRO A 743 3.30 27.81 -34.41
N THR A 744 2.50 28.73 -33.87
CA THR A 744 2.93 30.01 -33.28
C THR A 744 2.07 30.34 -32.04
N SER A 745 2.54 31.23 -31.17
CA SER A 745 1.84 31.61 -29.93
C SER A 745 0.46 32.22 -30.17
N ASP A 746 0.25 32.85 -31.33
CA ASP A 746 -0.98 33.55 -31.72
C ASP A 746 -1.76 32.85 -32.85
N HIS A 747 -1.57 31.53 -33.04
CA HIS A 747 -2.25 30.81 -34.12
C HIS A 747 -3.79 30.90 -34.00
N THR A 748 -4.44 31.32 -35.08
CA THR A 748 -5.91 31.45 -35.18
C THR A 748 -6.57 30.32 -35.98
N GLU A 749 -5.76 29.43 -36.56
CA GLU A 749 -6.22 28.35 -37.44
C GLU A 749 -7.23 27.42 -36.74
N ALA A 750 -8.27 27.03 -37.49
CA ALA A 750 -9.26 26.05 -37.05
C ALA A 750 -8.69 24.63 -37.08
N LEU A 751 -7.77 24.34 -37.99
CA LEU A 751 -7.00 23.09 -38.07
C LEU A 751 -5.59 23.39 -38.56
N HIS A 752 -4.58 22.90 -37.83
CA HIS A 752 -3.18 22.93 -38.26
C HIS A 752 -2.60 21.52 -38.11
N ALA A 753 -2.17 20.91 -39.19
CA ALA A 753 -1.60 19.56 -39.22
C ALA A 753 -0.35 19.55 -40.10
N GLU A 754 0.73 18.97 -39.58
CA GLU A 754 2.01 18.78 -40.27
C GLU A 754 2.35 17.29 -40.35
N GLY A 755 2.55 16.79 -41.56
CA GLY A 755 3.04 15.46 -41.88
C GLY A 755 2.20 14.33 -41.30
N ILE A 756 0.88 14.49 -41.22
CA ILE A 756 0.00 13.52 -40.57
C ILE A 756 -0.22 12.28 -41.42
N GLY A 757 -0.36 11.13 -40.76
CA GLY A 757 -0.79 9.91 -41.43
C GLY A 757 -1.16 8.76 -40.52
N VAL A 758 -1.75 7.75 -41.16
CA VAL A 758 -2.22 6.51 -40.58
C VAL A 758 -1.80 5.38 -41.51
N ASP A 759 -1.05 4.42 -40.98
CA ASP A 759 -0.43 3.33 -41.74
C ASP A 759 -1.46 2.60 -42.61
N GLY A 760 -1.18 2.52 -43.90
CA GLY A 760 -2.04 1.85 -44.88
C GLY A 760 -3.31 2.62 -45.27
N LEU A 761 -3.53 3.84 -44.77
CA LEU A 761 -4.67 4.68 -45.13
C LEU A 761 -4.27 5.99 -45.82
N PHE A 762 -3.35 6.78 -45.25
CA PHE A 762 -2.80 8.00 -45.86
C PHE A 762 -1.50 8.43 -45.16
N GLU A 763 -0.57 9.05 -45.89
CA GLU A 763 0.76 9.44 -45.37
C GLU A 763 1.17 10.86 -45.76
N GLY A 764 1.94 11.53 -44.89
CA GLY A 764 2.63 12.78 -45.19
C GLY A 764 1.73 13.97 -45.52
N LEU A 765 0.52 14.03 -44.96
CA LEU A 765 -0.45 15.05 -45.31
C LEU A 765 -0.30 16.30 -44.42
N ASP A 766 -0.15 17.47 -45.05
CA ASP A 766 -0.20 18.78 -44.39
C ASP A 766 -1.58 19.42 -44.59
N LEU A 767 -2.21 19.87 -43.50
CA LEU A 767 -3.52 20.54 -43.56
C LEU A 767 -3.52 21.80 -42.69
N HIS A 768 -3.75 22.94 -43.34
CA HIS A 768 -3.88 24.24 -42.68
C HIS A 768 -5.22 24.84 -43.06
N VAL A 769 -6.12 25.02 -42.10
CA VAL A 769 -7.49 25.50 -42.33
C VAL A 769 -7.77 26.67 -41.40
N GLU A 770 -7.99 27.83 -41.99
CA GLU A 770 -8.35 29.05 -41.27
C GLU A 770 -9.84 29.05 -40.88
N PRO A 771 -10.24 29.84 -39.87
CA PRO A 771 -11.65 30.12 -39.61
C PRO A 771 -12.36 30.64 -40.86
N CYS A 772 -13.64 30.31 -41.03
CA CYS A 772 -14.47 30.62 -42.21
C CYS A 772 -13.99 29.96 -43.52
N GLN A 773 -12.99 29.08 -43.49
CA GLN A 773 -12.46 28.45 -44.69
C GLN A 773 -13.21 27.15 -45.01
N VAL A 774 -13.41 26.91 -46.31
CA VAL A 774 -13.99 25.66 -46.84
C VAL A 774 -12.94 24.94 -47.67
N GLN A 775 -12.48 23.79 -47.21
CA GLN A 775 -11.52 22.94 -47.91
C GLN A 775 -12.13 21.59 -48.28
N ALA A 776 -11.57 20.95 -49.30
CA ALA A 776 -11.96 19.62 -49.72
C ALA A 776 -10.77 18.66 -49.72
N ILE A 777 -11.05 17.40 -49.38
CA ILE A 777 -10.12 16.28 -49.44
C ILE A 777 -10.71 15.27 -50.40
N VAL A 778 -9.95 14.94 -51.44
CA VAL A 778 -10.36 14.06 -52.52
C VAL A 778 -9.45 12.83 -52.55
N GLY A 779 -10.01 11.64 -52.71
CA GLY A 779 -9.22 10.42 -52.81
C GLY A 779 -10.03 9.13 -52.65
N SER A 780 -9.35 8.05 -52.26
CA SER A 780 -10.04 6.80 -51.93
C SER A 780 -10.99 7.00 -50.74
N GLN A 781 -12.15 6.35 -50.74
CA GLN A 781 -13.14 6.52 -49.66
C GLN A 781 -12.56 6.21 -48.29
N SER A 782 -11.79 5.12 -48.17
CA SER A 782 -11.13 4.73 -46.93
C SER A 782 -10.13 5.78 -46.45
N SER A 783 -9.34 6.36 -47.36
CA SER A 783 -8.36 7.39 -47.01
C SER A 783 -9.02 8.70 -46.58
N VAL A 784 -10.04 9.16 -47.33
CA VAL A 784 -10.76 10.40 -47.04
C VAL A 784 -11.51 10.31 -45.71
N SER A 785 -12.26 9.23 -45.48
CA SER A 785 -12.94 9.01 -44.20
C SER A 785 -11.94 8.90 -43.05
N ALA A 786 -10.77 8.28 -43.26
CA ALA A 786 -9.72 8.19 -42.25
C ALA A 786 -9.16 9.57 -41.88
N VAL A 787 -8.90 10.45 -42.85
CA VAL A 787 -8.44 11.81 -42.59
C VAL A 787 -9.48 12.60 -41.81
N LEU A 788 -10.76 12.57 -42.23
CA LEU A 788 -11.83 13.28 -41.52
C LEU A 788 -12.02 12.75 -40.10
N LEU A 789 -11.98 11.43 -39.91
CA LEU A 789 -12.05 10.83 -38.57
C LEU A 789 -10.82 11.20 -37.73
N ALA A 790 -9.62 11.27 -38.31
CA ALA A 790 -8.40 11.65 -37.60
C ALA A 790 -8.45 13.11 -37.13
N VAL A 791 -8.75 14.03 -38.05
CA VAL A 791 -8.95 15.47 -37.79
C VAL A 791 -10.04 15.72 -36.75
N GLY A 792 -11.10 14.91 -36.76
CA GLY A 792 -12.18 14.96 -35.78
C GLY A 792 -11.85 14.32 -34.41
N GLY A 793 -10.63 13.83 -34.21
CA GLY A 793 -10.18 13.14 -33.00
C GLY A 793 -10.85 11.77 -32.78
N ARG A 794 -11.43 11.17 -33.83
CA ARG A 794 -12.14 9.88 -33.80
C ARG A 794 -11.24 8.72 -34.26
N LEU A 795 -10.16 9.00 -35.00
CA LEU A 795 -9.10 8.06 -35.38
C LEU A 795 -7.75 8.56 -34.84
N PRO A 796 -6.92 7.72 -34.20
CA PRO A 796 -5.57 8.12 -33.80
C PRO A 796 -4.65 8.23 -35.03
N LEU A 797 -3.67 9.13 -34.97
CA LEU A 797 -2.58 9.25 -35.94
C LEU A 797 -1.43 8.32 -35.57
N ASP A 798 -0.75 7.75 -36.56
CA ASP A 798 0.48 6.97 -36.37
C ASP A 798 1.72 7.88 -36.44
N TYR A 799 1.68 8.96 -37.22
CA TYR A 799 2.73 9.99 -37.32
C TYR A 799 2.17 11.37 -37.65
N GLY A 800 3.02 12.40 -37.49
CA GLY A 800 2.69 13.81 -37.67
C GLY A 800 2.15 14.50 -36.42
N ARG A 801 1.94 15.82 -36.52
CA ARG A 801 1.46 16.67 -35.41
C ARG A 801 0.22 17.42 -35.84
N MET A 802 -0.77 17.53 -34.96
CA MET A 802 -2.05 18.16 -35.31
C MET A 802 -2.69 18.91 -34.15
N ARG A 803 -3.18 20.13 -34.44
CA ARG A 803 -4.11 20.90 -33.60
C ARG A 803 -5.43 21.06 -34.33
N SER A 804 -6.50 20.54 -33.76
CA SER A 804 -7.86 20.62 -34.31
C SER A 804 -8.77 21.39 -33.35
N GLY A 805 -9.42 22.45 -33.83
CA GLY A 805 -10.24 23.36 -33.02
C GLY A 805 -9.43 24.13 -31.96
N GLY A 806 -8.12 24.30 -32.15
CA GLY A 806 -7.19 24.89 -31.18
C GLY A 806 -6.80 23.95 -30.03
N LEU A 807 -6.98 22.64 -30.19
CA LEU A 807 -6.62 21.61 -29.21
C LEU A 807 -5.68 20.59 -29.85
N LEU A 808 -4.62 20.18 -29.13
CA LEU A 808 -3.63 19.23 -29.61
C LEU A 808 -4.20 17.80 -29.66
N LEU A 809 -3.90 17.07 -30.74
CA LEU A 809 -4.23 15.66 -30.90
C LEU A 809 -2.95 14.83 -30.86
N PRO A 810 -2.97 13.64 -30.22
CA PRO A 810 -4.16 12.91 -29.75
C PRO A 810 -4.70 13.26 -28.35
N GLU A 811 -4.00 14.08 -27.55
CA GLU A 811 -4.23 14.28 -26.11
C GLU A 811 -5.63 14.82 -25.79
N ARG A 812 -6.16 15.72 -26.62
CA ARG A 812 -7.47 16.35 -26.43
C ARG A 812 -8.56 15.77 -27.33
N ALA A 813 -8.40 14.57 -27.87
CA ALA A 813 -9.37 13.93 -28.76
C ALA A 813 -10.82 13.99 -28.24
N SER A 814 -11.03 13.74 -26.95
CA SER A 814 -12.38 13.80 -26.32
C SER A 814 -13.01 15.20 -26.32
N ARG A 815 -12.19 16.26 -26.25
CA ARG A 815 -12.62 17.66 -26.35
C ARG A 815 -12.74 18.09 -27.80
N VAL A 816 -11.84 17.66 -28.68
CA VAL A 816 -11.94 17.89 -30.14
C VAL A 816 -13.26 17.35 -30.67
N ARG A 817 -13.67 16.14 -30.29
CA ARG A 817 -14.98 15.57 -30.67
C ARG A 817 -16.20 16.43 -30.31
N ARG A 818 -16.07 17.33 -29.33
CA ARG A 818 -17.15 18.25 -28.92
C ARG A 818 -17.21 19.51 -29.79
N VAL A 819 -16.09 19.90 -30.38
CA VAL A 819 -15.97 21.11 -31.22
C VAL A 819 -15.85 20.78 -32.72
N ALA A 820 -15.53 19.53 -33.07
CA ALA A 820 -15.43 18.98 -34.41
C ALA A 820 -16.62 18.04 -34.69
N TRP A 821 -17.61 18.59 -35.41
CA TRP A 821 -18.82 17.89 -35.80
C TRP A 821 -18.56 17.06 -37.05
N PHE A 822 -18.95 15.80 -37.00
CA PHE A 822 -18.80 14.86 -38.12
C PHE A 822 -20.17 14.52 -38.66
N LEU A 823 -20.39 14.82 -39.94
CA LEU A 823 -21.63 14.66 -40.67
C LEU A 823 -21.37 13.71 -41.84
N ASP A 824 -22.10 12.60 -41.89
CA ASP A 824 -22.00 11.64 -42.99
C ASP A 824 -23.20 11.83 -43.92
N SER A 825 -22.95 12.27 -45.16
CA SER A 825 -24.02 12.52 -46.11
C SER A 825 -24.67 11.26 -46.67
N SER A 826 -24.16 10.07 -46.33
CA SER A 826 -24.83 8.80 -46.61
C SER A 826 -25.78 8.35 -45.50
N SER A 827 -25.80 9.05 -44.37
CA SER A 827 -26.76 8.83 -43.29
C SER A 827 -28.18 9.18 -43.73
N PRO A 828 -29.20 8.36 -43.42
CA PRO A 828 -30.60 8.69 -43.68
C PRO A 828 -31.07 9.95 -42.93
N ASN A 829 -30.38 10.33 -41.85
CA ASN A 829 -30.73 11.49 -41.02
C ASN A 829 -29.90 12.74 -41.35
N PHE A 830 -29.11 12.72 -42.44
CA PHE A 830 -28.16 13.79 -42.76
C PHE A 830 -28.79 15.20 -42.80
N VAL A 831 -30.02 15.33 -43.33
CA VAL A 831 -30.71 16.63 -43.40
C VAL A 831 -31.03 17.16 -41.99
N GLU A 832 -31.50 16.31 -41.08
CA GLU A 832 -31.77 16.69 -39.69
C GLU A 832 -30.48 17.07 -38.95
N ASP A 833 -29.40 16.31 -39.17
CA ASP A 833 -28.08 16.58 -38.60
C ASP A 833 -27.48 17.89 -39.13
N LEU A 834 -27.70 18.21 -40.41
CA LEU A 834 -27.27 19.44 -41.07
C LEU A 834 -28.05 20.67 -40.55
N GLU A 835 -29.36 20.54 -40.37
CA GLU A 835 -30.17 21.58 -39.74
C GLU A 835 -29.78 21.81 -38.27
N ALA A 836 -29.45 20.74 -37.54
CA ALA A 836 -28.94 20.83 -36.18
C ALA A 836 -27.57 21.53 -36.14
N ALA A 837 -26.69 21.26 -37.12
CA ALA A 837 -25.42 21.95 -37.27
C ALA A 837 -25.61 23.46 -37.52
N MET A 838 -26.50 23.85 -38.43
CA MET A 838 -26.83 25.27 -38.68
C MET A 838 -27.39 25.97 -37.42
N LYS A 839 -28.28 25.30 -36.68
CA LYS A 839 -28.79 25.81 -35.40
C LYS A 839 -27.66 25.97 -34.37
N ALA A 840 -26.70 25.05 -34.33
CA ALA A 840 -25.58 25.10 -33.39
C ALA A 840 -24.60 26.26 -33.65
N VAL A 841 -24.51 26.76 -34.90
CA VAL A 841 -23.70 27.94 -35.24
C VAL A 841 -24.33 29.22 -34.69
N THR A 842 -25.66 29.37 -34.80
CA THR A 842 -26.37 30.57 -34.32
C THR A 842 -26.72 30.50 -32.82
N HIS A 843 -27.00 29.30 -32.31
CA HIS A 843 -27.41 29.03 -30.93
C HIS A 843 -26.64 27.81 -30.38
N PRO A 844 -25.43 28.01 -29.83
CA PRO A 844 -24.62 26.90 -29.37
C PRO A 844 -25.31 26.15 -28.22
N PRO A 845 -25.41 24.81 -28.29
CA PRO A 845 -26.06 24.02 -27.26
C PRO A 845 -25.35 24.16 -25.90
N ARG A 846 -26.11 24.48 -24.84
CA ARG A 846 -25.61 24.63 -23.44
C ARG A 846 -24.78 23.43 -22.93
N ARG A 847 -24.98 22.25 -23.52
CA ARG A 847 -24.30 20.99 -23.17
C ARG A 847 -22.79 20.96 -23.51
N PHE A 848 -22.33 21.78 -24.46
CA PHE A 848 -20.96 21.66 -25.01
C PHE A 848 -19.99 22.80 -24.62
N GLY A 849 -20.48 23.88 -24.01
CA GLY A 849 -19.65 24.93 -23.37
C GLY A 849 -18.83 25.84 -24.31
N ARG A 850 -18.69 25.51 -25.59
CA ARG A 850 -18.07 26.32 -26.65
C ARG A 850 -18.80 26.11 -27.99
N PRO A 851 -18.84 27.11 -28.89
CA PRO A 851 -19.38 26.94 -30.23
C PRO A 851 -18.55 25.92 -31.04
N PRO A 852 -19.16 25.25 -32.03
CA PRO A 852 -18.41 24.38 -32.95
C PRO A 852 -17.30 25.18 -33.65
N ARG A 853 -16.17 24.52 -33.93
CA ARG A 853 -15.02 25.11 -34.62
C ARG A 853 -14.69 24.42 -35.94
N LEU A 854 -15.19 23.19 -36.13
CA LEU A 854 -14.91 22.41 -37.32
C LEU A 854 -16.13 21.56 -37.71
N PHE A 855 -16.51 21.63 -38.98
CA PHE A 855 -17.52 20.76 -39.58
C PHE A 855 -16.84 19.85 -40.61
N LEU A 856 -16.95 18.54 -40.40
CA LEU A 856 -16.34 17.51 -41.21
C LEU A 856 -17.48 16.79 -41.91
N ILE A 857 -17.61 16.99 -43.22
CA ILE A 857 -18.69 16.39 -44.02
C ILE A 857 -18.08 15.31 -44.89
N ASP A 858 -18.38 14.06 -44.58
CA ASP A 858 -17.97 12.93 -45.42
C ASP A 858 -18.99 12.67 -46.53
N HIS A 859 -18.52 12.08 -47.62
CA HIS A 859 -19.30 11.63 -48.78
C HIS A 859 -20.04 12.74 -49.53
N ALA A 860 -19.52 13.97 -49.48
CA ALA A 860 -20.15 15.16 -50.07
C ALA A 860 -20.47 15.02 -51.58
N ASP A 861 -19.77 14.14 -52.29
CA ASP A 861 -20.01 13.82 -53.71
C ASP A 861 -21.28 13.00 -53.97
N ARG A 862 -21.93 12.47 -52.91
CA ARG A 862 -23.23 11.79 -52.99
C ARG A 862 -24.42 12.74 -52.87
N ILE A 863 -24.19 14.01 -52.56
CA ILE A 863 -25.26 15.02 -52.43
C ILE A 863 -25.69 15.46 -53.84
N VAL A 864 -26.79 14.90 -54.33
CA VAL A 864 -27.37 15.22 -55.64
C VAL A 864 -28.59 16.14 -55.52
N ASP A 865 -29.29 16.06 -54.38
CA ASP A 865 -30.52 16.81 -54.12
C ASP A 865 -30.29 18.34 -54.03
N PRO A 866 -30.97 19.17 -54.84
CA PRO A 866 -30.79 20.63 -54.85
C PRO A 866 -31.06 21.31 -53.50
N THR A 867 -32.09 20.87 -52.77
CA THR A 867 -32.45 21.43 -51.46
C THR A 867 -31.36 21.21 -50.43
N THR A 868 -30.78 20.01 -50.40
CA THR A 868 -29.65 19.67 -49.52
C THR A 868 -28.38 20.43 -49.91
N ARG A 869 -28.14 20.65 -51.21
CA ARG A 869 -27.02 21.48 -51.68
C ARG A 869 -27.14 22.93 -51.23
N ASP A 870 -28.34 23.49 -51.27
CA ASP A 870 -28.56 24.88 -50.86
C ASP A 870 -28.45 25.04 -49.34
N LEU A 871 -28.87 24.05 -48.56
CA LEU A 871 -28.61 23.99 -47.11
C LEU A 871 -27.10 23.94 -46.81
N LEU A 872 -26.33 23.10 -47.51
CA LEU A 872 -24.89 23.02 -47.31
C LEU A 872 -24.16 24.31 -47.70
N LYS A 873 -24.59 24.97 -48.79
CA LYS A 873 -24.09 26.30 -49.17
C LYS A 873 -24.41 27.36 -48.12
N SER A 874 -25.58 27.25 -47.50
CA SER A 874 -26.00 28.16 -46.42
C SER A 874 -25.11 27.95 -45.20
N LEU A 875 -24.88 26.70 -44.79
CA LEU A 875 -23.92 26.37 -43.75
C LEU A 875 -22.54 26.94 -44.08
N ALA A 876 -22.00 26.69 -45.28
CA ALA A 876 -20.69 27.15 -45.74
C ALA A 876 -20.54 28.69 -45.81
N ARG A 877 -21.64 29.44 -45.94
CA ARG A 877 -21.65 30.91 -45.88
C ARG A 877 -21.81 31.45 -44.47
N GLU A 878 -22.52 30.73 -43.63
CA GLU A 878 -22.92 31.15 -42.28
C GLU A 878 -22.08 30.48 -41.17
N VAL A 879 -20.94 29.85 -41.50
CA VAL A 879 -20.12 29.02 -40.59
C VAL A 879 -19.64 29.77 -39.33
N GLY A 880 -19.65 31.11 -39.33
CA GLY A 880 -19.10 31.91 -38.24
C GLY A 880 -17.59 31.63 -38.07
N ASP A 881 -17.11 31.53 -36.84
CA ASP A 881 -15.69 31.24 -36.54
C ASP A 881 -15.27 29.76 -36.80
N ALA A 882 -16.13 28.93 -37.38
CA ALA A 882 -15.80 27.54 -37.70
C ALA A 882 -15.26 27.39 -39.12
N ALA A 883 -14.60 26.25 -39.38
CA ALA A 883 -14.16 25.85 -40.70
C ALA A 883 -14.91 24.60 -41.19
N VAL A 884 -14.96 24.39 -42.51
CA VAL A 884 -15.62 23.25 -43.14
C VAL A 884 -14.63 22.44 -43.96
N ILE A 885 -14.58 21.13 -43.73
CA ILE A 885 -13.77 20.19 -44.52
C ILE A 885 -14.70 19.15 -45.15
N LEU A 886 -14.62 19.04 -46.48
CA LEU A 886 -15.44 18.13 -47.27
C LEU A 886 -14.62 16.92 -47.70
N GLY A 887 -15.16 15.72 -47.52
CA GLY A 887 -14.64 14.49 -48.09
C GLY A 887 -15.39 14.09 -49.36
N ALA A 888 -14.66 13.79 -50.43
CA ALA A 888 -15.25 13.32 -51.69
C ALA A 888 -14.34 12.31 -52.41
N GLN A 889 -14.92 11.42 -53.22
CA GLN A 889 -14.10 10.54 -54.07
C GLN A 889 -13.59 11.23 -55.35
N ARG A 890 -14.32 12.23 -55.85
CA ARG A 890 -14.01 12.93 -57.11
C ARG A 890 -14.27 14.43 -56.99
N ARG A 891 -13.25 15.22 -57.32
CA ARG A 891 -13.31 16.69 -57.32
C ARG A 891 -14.51 17.26 -58.09
N GLY A 892 -14.76 16.76 -59.30
CA GLY A 892 -15.84 17.26 -60.18
C GLY A 892 -17.27 17.15 -59.63
N ARG A 893 -17.49 16.43 -58.52
CA ARG A 893 -18.81 16.29 -57.89
C ARG A 893 -19.05 17.25 -56.72
N ILE A 894 -18.04 18.00 -56.30
CA ILE A 894 -18.11 18.97 -55.21
C ILE A 894 -17.84 20.42 -55.65
N ASP A 895 -17.54 20.64 -56.94
CA ASP A 895 -17.27 21.96 -57.52
C ASP A 895 -18.40 22.98 -57.29
N TRP A 896 -19.63 22.52 -57.10
CA TRP A 896 -20.79 23.36 -56.82
C TRP A 896 -20.74 24.08 -55.45
N LEU A 897 -19.85 23.66 -54.54
CA LEU A 897 -19.61 24.33 -53.25
C LEU A 897 -18.39 25.29 -53.30
N CYS A 898 -17.64 25.31 -54.40
CA CYS A 898 -16.45 26.13 -54.62
C CYS A 898 -15.43 26.09 -53.44
N PRO A 899 -14.87 24.91 -53.09
CA PRO A 899 -13.85 24.83 -52.04
C PRO A 899 -12.64 25.68 -52.39
N GLN A 900 -12.09 26.40 -51.41
CA GLN A 900 -10.96 27.32 -51.62
C GLN A 900 -9.65 26.56 -51.88
N THR A 901 -9.48 25.41 -51.22
CA THR A 901 -8.35 24.50 -51.40
C THR A 901 -8.87 23.07 -51.53
N THR A 902 -8.29 22.29 -52.44
CA THR A 902 -8.60 20.86 -52.60
C THR A 902 -7.31 20.06 -52.50
N HIS A 903 -7.24 19.15 -51.55
CA HIS A 903 -6.12 18.23 -51.33
C HIS A 903 -6.45 16.89 -51.99
N ASP A 904 -5.60 16.43 -52.90
CA ASP A 904 -5.78 15.14 -53.59
C ASP A 904 -4.84 14.08 -53.02
N LEU A 905 -5.42 13.09 -52.34
CA LEU A 905 -4.70 11.98 -51.71
C LEU A 905 -4.23 10.93 -52.74
N THR A 906 -4.65 11.03 -54.01
CA THR A 906 -4.17 10.13 -55.07
C THR A 906 -2.81 10.54 -55.63
N GLU A 907 -2.42 11.81 -55.51
CA GLU A 907 -1.10 12.31 -55.94
C GLU A 907 0.01 12.03 -54.91
N THR A 908 -0.34 11.82 -53.64
CA THR A 908 0.59 11.58 -52.52
C THR A 908 1.02 10.11 -52.36
N GLN A 909 0.51 9.18 -53.18
CA GLN A 909 0.92 7.76 -53.17
C GLN A 909 2.25 7.47 -53.93
N LEU A 910 3.16 8.45 -54.04
CA LEU A 910 4.45 8.26 -54.70
C LEU A 910 5.56 7.88 -53.71
N GLU A 911 5.98 6.62 -53.88
CA GLU A 911 7.10 5.86 -53.31
C GLU A 911 6.97 5.28 -51.90
N PRO A 912 7.07 3.95 -51.74
CA PRO A 912 7.30 3.34 -50.44
C PRO A 912 8.68 3.78 -49.96
N SER A 913 8.75 4.57 -48.89
CA SER A 913 10.01 4.89 -48.25
C SER A 913 10.63 3.60 -47.68
N LEU A 914 11.55 3.01 -48.45
CA LEU A 914 12.56 2.11 -47.93
C LEU A 914 13.50 2.92 -47.03
N GLY A 915 13.07 3.20 -45.79
CA GLY A 915 13.85 4.06 -44.90
C GLY A 915 13.23 4.33 -43.55
N GLY A 916 12.95 3.27 -42.77
CA GLY A 916 12.47 3.40 -41.40
C GLY A 916 12.31 2.06 -40.71
N ALA A 917 13.39 1.28 -40.59
CA ALA A 917 13.37 0.08 -39.77
C ALA A 917 13.45 0.45 -38.28
N ARG A 918 12.33 0.17 -37.58
CA ARG A 918 12.11 0.02 -36.12
C ARG A 918 11.68 1.23 -35.31
#